data_AF-A0A2E9AAY6-F1
#
_entry.id   AF-A0A2E9AAY6-F1
#
_cell.length_a   1.000
_cell.length_b   1.000
_cell.length_c   1.000
_cell.angle_alpha   90.00
_cell.angle_beta   90.00
_cell.angle_gamma   90.00
#
_symmetry.space_group_name_H-M   'P 1'
#
loop_
_entity.id
_entity.type
_entity.pdbx_description
1 polymer ?
#
loop_
_entity_poly.entity_id
_entity_poly.type
_entity_poly.pdbx_seq_one_letter_code
_entity_poly.pdbx_strand_id
1 'polypeptide(L)'
;MNSKPDATQSGIVIKLDYEKVVWIILLFFAATLRLYDLGARVISHDESLHTYYAWELSQGRGFEHTPLMHGPLQFHVVAFTYFLFGDSDFTSRIPSAVFGIVAIALFWYFRDVLGRVGALVGAGLMTISPMMLYYSRYVRNESLVVVWVLIMLIAIVKYFDNKHPKWLYVLAGAMALNHATKEVAFLYDAVWMLFLGLLFVRDNIRDRWPNRLAKQMFVVLLVAAVLFGMMALLSLSYDIGDGSALIDIGFLNIASMMNISGIVAVGLVALAAATVFGARWKALQVYPSFHLLVVMTSLVLPQLVALPVSALLSSDPLDYTPAGMWRTGSTFAVLMIVSIGLGMSWDRKKWMICAGVFYSIYILFFTTVFSNGGGLTSGFVGSLGYWMEQQSVERGNQPWYYYFLVLIPLYEYLPALGAMAGGWLFTRGIRTDNADRIYLRNWNSDFPLLSFLMFWCISAFVIYVLAGEKMPWLTVHLSLPMIFISSWVFGFWIRRVDWTRLGASKGLVLGGLLLVVGIVLFDLTKIFLPLLLGWGTSTHGIPFQGTTTLQLNDTMTFISSLVILALAIFASVNLVRQIGKRQFRYIIHTAIVGFLAILTVRTGIIANYIKFDEQTEFINYASGAPGIKVVMDQVEEISRSTTDGLGIKVAYDDDVSWPFTWYLRDYSNQVFFGGEPSRQALEDASLVIAGNNNWPKVEALLRNNYHTFEYIRMWWPMQDYFGLDMQRISKNINDPERLAALWDIWYRRDYERYGDINGVDYSLSNWPVVDRMRFYVDKKLAAKLWSMGSMIDVQPTTVDVDPFEAVSVSRSASVVWGSNGNNSSQFNRPRDVAVGINNEVYVADTFNHRIQKFDQDGNFILQWGNYGIIDHSDNITDVLNEPWGLGVSDDGMVYVADTWNHRIVKFDSDGKMKDSWGSFGDGDDLYSMWGPREVTIGPDGLVYVADTGNKRISVFTQEGIGVRQIGEGGALQGELEEPVGIVVGDDGSIYVADTWNARIQVFTGEGDYLREWSVPEWEGQSLDNKPFLAIDNAGRIFASAPEGYRIMAWDVYGAPVLGWGNYGNDLQSFDLPTGIDSDAFGGLYVTDTDNDRILYFEGVTE
;
A
#
# COMPACT_ATOMS: atom_id res chain seq x y z
N MET A 1 -13.81 -30.05 -72.41
CA MET A 1 -12.56 -30.56 -71.82
C MET A 1 -11.63 -29.36 -71.70
N ASN A 2 -11.64 -28.57 -70.61
CA ASN A 2 -11.11 -28.82 -69.26
C ASN A 2 -9.64 -29.24 -69.23
N SER A 3 -8.73 -28.25 -69.15
CA SER A 3 -7.50 -28.37 -68.37
C SER A 3 -7.42 -27.17 -67.42
N LYS A 4 -7.57 -27.45 -66.12
CA LYS A 4 -7.38 -26.52 -65.02
C LYS A 4 -5.91 -26.07 -64.98
N PRO A 5 -5.58 -24.82 -64.60
CA PRO A 5 -4.24 -24.48 -64.15
C PRO A 5 -4.03 -25.01 -62.73
N ASP A 6 -2.90 -25.69 -62.54
CA ASP A 6 -2.44 -26.24 -61.26
C ASP A 6 -2.28 -25.16 -60.19
N ALA A 7 -2.94 -25.41 -59.06
CA ALA A 7 -2.71 -24.72 -57.80
C ALA A 7 -1.41 -25.24 -57.18
N THR A 8 -0.30 -24.55 -57.42
CA THR A 8 0.97 -24.80 -56.73
C THR A 8 1.28 -23.65 -55.78
N GLN A 9 1.12 -23.95 -54.49
CA GLN A 9 1.80 -23.36 -53.32
C GLN A 9 1.96 -21.84 -53.31
N SER A 10 0.95 -21.15 -52.77
CA SER A 10 1.08 -19.80 -52.24
C SER A 10 1.96 -19.81 -50.98
N GLY A 11 3.28 -19.92 -51.15
CA GLY A 11 4.23 -19.54 -50.11
C GLY A 11 4.02 -18.06 -49.78
N ILE A 12 3.92 -17.71 -48.49
CA ILE A 12 3.82 -16.31 -48.07
C ILE A 12 5.17 -15.65 -48.34
N VAL A 13 5.34 -15.09 -49.54
CA VAL A 13 6.53 -14.31 -49.88
C VAL A 13 6.36 -12.90 -49.29
N ILE A 14 6.89 -12.68 -48.09
CA ILE A 14 6.96 -11.34 -47.49
C ILE A 14 8.05 -10.56 -48.24
N LYS A 15 7.67 -9.70 -49.19
CA LYS A 15 8.59 -8.72 -49.80
C LYS A 15 9.00 -7.69 -48.72
N LEU A 16 10.21 -7.80 -48.19
CA LEU A 16 10.81 -6.81 -47.29
C LEU A 16 11.22 -5.56 -48.09
N ASP A 17 10.62 -4.43 -47.74
CA ASP A 17 11.06 -3.11 -48.18
C ASP A 17 11.77 -2.40 -47.01
N TYR A 18 12.49 -1.30 -47.30
CA TYR A 18 13.22 -0.55 -46.28
C TYR A 18 12.33 -0.07 -45.13
N GLU A 19 11.06 0.24 -45.39
CA GLU A 19 10.12 0.69 -44.35
C GLU A 19 9.83 -0.46 -43.37
N LYS A 20 9.53 -1.66 -43.87
CA LYS A 20 9.29 -2.85 -43.04
C LYS A 20 10.52 -3.23 -42.21
N VAL A 21 11.73 -3.12 -42.76
CA VAL A 21 12.97 -3.35 -42.01
C VAL A 21 13.06 -2.40 -40.81
N VAL A 22 12.79 -1.10 -41.02
CA VAL A 22 12.82 -0.10 -39.95
C VAL A 22 11.78 -0.40 -38.86
N TRP A 23 10.58 -0.82 -39.25
CA TRP A 23 9.56 -1.26 -38.28
C TRP A 23 9.97 -2.49 -37.48
N ILE A 24 10.59 -3.49 -38.12
CA ILE A 24 11.08 -4.69 -37.44
C ILE A 24 12.17 -4.31 -36.43
N ILE A 25 13.12 -3.46 -36.82
CA ILE A 25 14.17 -2.97 -35.91
C ILE A 25 13.56 -2.21 -34.74
N LEU A 26 12.58 -1.34 -34.99
CA LEU A 26 11.90 -0.58 -33.94
C LEU A 26 11.15 -1.50 -32.97
N LEU A 27 10.43 -2.50 -33.47
CA LEU A 27 9.71 -3.46 -32.64
C LEU A 27 10.65 -4.36 -31.84
N PHE A 28 11.78 -4.78 -32.44
CA PHE A 28 12.81 -5.52 -31.73
C PHE A 28 13.43 -4.67 -30.61
N PHE A 29 13.73 -3.40 -30.88
CA PHE A 29 14.22 -2.46 -29.87
C PHE A 29 13.18 -2.23 -28.76
N ALA A 30 11.91 -2.03 -29.11
CA ALA A 30 10.82 -1.89 -28.16
C ALA A 30 10.62 -3.14 -27.29
N ALA A 31 10.76 -4.33 -27.87
CA ALA A 31 10.69 -5.60 -27.16
C ALA A 31 11.87 -5.76 -26.20
N THR A 32 13.09 -5.43 -26.65
CA THR A 32 14.29 -5.43 -25.80
C THR A 32 14.09 -4.52 -24.59
N LEU A 33 13.60 -3.29 -24.80
CA LEU A 33 13.31 -2.35 -23.72
C LEU A 33 12.17 -2.79 -22.78
N ARG A 34 11.35 -3.77 -23.15
CA ARG A 34 10.22 -4.21 -22.29
C ARG A 34 10.47 -5.54 -21.61
N LEU A 35 11.34 -6.37 -22.18
CA LEU A 35 11.62 -7.71 -21.68
C LEU A 35 12.98 -7.82 -20.99
N TYR A 36 13.94 -6.96 -21.31
CA TYR A 36 15.25 -6.96 -20.63
C TYR A 36 15.07 -6.66 -19.15
N ASP A 37 15.58 -7.52 -18.28
CA ASP A 37 15.61 -7.34 -16.83
C ASP A 37 14.25 -7.05 -16.18
N LEU A 38 13.21 -7.73 -16.66
CA LEU A 38 11.83 -7.47 -16.25
C LEU A 38 11.51 -7.95 -14.81
N GLY A 39 12.29 -8.90 -14.28
CA GLY A 39 12.11 -9.48 -12.94
C GLY A 39 12.99 -8.88 -11.84
N ALA A 40 13.95 -7.99 -12.15
CA ALA A 40 14.85 -7.45 -11.13
C ALA A 40 14.12 -6.61 -10.08
N ARG A 41 13.23 -5.72 -10.49
CA ARG A 41 12.47 -4.86 -9.58
C ARG A 41 11.59 -5.69 -8.64
N VAL A 42 11.59 -5.34 -7.36
CA VAL A 42 10.65 -5.87 -6.35
C VAL A 42 9.21 -5.66 -6.80
N ILE A 43 8.36 -6.68 -6.69
CA ILE A 43 6.91 -6.52 -6.82
C ILE A 43 6.44 -5.49 -5.78
N SER A 44 5.89 -4.38 -6.25
CA SER A 44 5.43 -3.31 -5.35
C SER A 44 4.17 -3.69 -4.59
N HIS A 45 3.80 -2.85 -3.62
CA HIS A 45 2.51 -2.93 -2.94
C HIS A 45 1.35 -3.06 -3.92
N ASP A 46 1.28 -2.18 -4.93
CA ASP A 46 0.20 -2.18 -5.93
C ASP A 46 0.25 -3.34 -6.92
N GLU A 47 1.42 -3.91 -7.20
CA GLU A 47 1.54 -5.10 -8.07
C GLU A 47 1.17 -6.39 -7.33
N SER A 48 1.46 -6.46 -6.03
CA SER A 48 1.40 -7.69 -5.24
C SER A 48 0.01 -8.33 -5.16
N LEU A 49 -1.04 -7.50 -5.05
CA LEU A 49 -2.43 -7.95 -5.12
C LEU A 49 -2.71 -8.62 -6.47
N HIS A 50 -2.26 -8.00 -7.56
CA HIS A 50 -2.48 -8.53 -8.91
C HIS A 50 -1.74 -9.83 -9.16
N THR A 51 -0.51 -9.95 -8.64
CA THR A 51 0.29 -11.16 -8.80
C THR A 51 -0.25 -12.31 -7.96
N TYR A 52 -0.66 -12.05 -6.72
CA TYR A 52 -1.15 -13.07 -5.79
C TYR A 52 -2.48 -13.68 -6.24
N TYR A 53 -3.50 -12.86 -6.52
CA TYR A 53 -4.80 -13.39 -6.96
C TYR A 53 -4.76 -14.02 -8.35
N ALA A 54 -3.86 -13.57 -9.23
CA ALA A 54 -3.61 -14.27 -10.49
C ALA A 54 -2.96 -15.64 -10.25
N TRP A 55 -2.13 -15.77 -9.21
CA TRP A 55 -1.55 -17.04 -8.82
C TRP A 55 -2.62 -17.97 -8.24
N GLU A 56 -3.46 -17.51 -7.32
CA GLU A 56 -4.59 -18.31 -6.81
C GLU A 56 -5.49 -18.83 -7.94
N LEU A 57 -5.80 -17.96 -8.92
CA LEU A 57 -6.55 -18.34 -10.10
C LEU A 57 -5.82 -19.42 -10.92
N SER A 58 -4.50 -19.30 -11.11
CA SER A 58 -3.69 -20.30 -11.83
C SER A 58 -3.58 -21.64 -11.10
N GLN A 59 -3.64 -21.63 -9.76
CA GLN A 59 -3.64 -22.82 -8.91
C GLN A 59 -5.03 -23.49 -8.82
N GLY A 60 -6.06 -22.90 -9.43
CA GLY A 60 -7.43 -23.43 -9.39
C GLY A 60 -8.16 -23.17 -8.07
N ARG A 61 -7.68 -22.24 -7.23
CA ARG A 61 -8.32 -21.86 -5.96
C ARG A 61 -9.52 -20.91 -6.16
N GLY A 62 -9.72 -20.43 -7.39
CA GLY A 62 -10.79 -19.51 -7.77
C GLY A 62 -10.33 -18.05 -7.78
N PHE A 63 -11.20 -17.17 -8.26
CA PHE A 63 -11.01 -15.71 -8.23
C PHE A 63 -12.38 -15.05 -8.17
N GLU A 64 -12.55 -14.16 -7.20
CA GLU A 64 -13.76 -13.36 -7.06
C GLU A 64 -13.52 -11.90 -7.38
N HIS A 65 -14.19 -11.40 -8.43
CA HIS A 65 -14.06 -10.01 -8.83
C HIS A 65 -14.71 -9.09 -7.78
N THR A 66 -13.89 -8.22 -7.20
CA THR A 66 -14.34 -7.07 -6.41
C THR A 66 -13.90 -5.77 -7.09
N PRO A 67 -14.66 -4.67 -6.97
CA PRO A 67 -14.31 -3.39 -7.61
C PRO A 67 -12.96 -2.82 -7.16
N LEU A 68 -12.50 -3.17 -5.95
CA LEU A 68 -11.17 -2.82 -5.44
C LEU A 68 -10.04 -3.29 -6.37
N MET A 69 -10.25 -4.42 -7.06
CA MET A 69 -9.24 -5.09 -7.86
C MET A 69 -9.15 -4.59 -9.32
N HIS A 70 -9.97 -3.60 -9.70
CA HIS A 70 -10.22 -3.22 -11.10
C HIS A 70 -10.79 -4.38 -11.93
N GLY A 71 -10.69 -4.30 -13.26
CA GLY A 71 -11.27 -5.30 -14.16
C GLY A 71 -10.55 -6.66 -14.11
N PRO A 72 -11.30 -7.77 -14.32
CA PRO A 72 -10.79 -9.14 -14.18
C PRO A 72 -9.77 -9.56 -15.25
N LEU A 73 -9.68 -8.86 -16.39
CA LEU A 73 -8.89 -9.30 -17.55
C LEU A 73 -7.40 -9.50 -17.20
N GLN A 74 -6.81 -8.60 -16.43
CA GLN A 74 -5.40 -8.68 -16.07
C GLN A 74 -5.09 -9.97 -15.31
N PHE A 75 -5.92 -10.34 -14.34
CA PHE A 75 -5.76 -11.56 -13.55
C PHE A 75 -5.78 -12.81 -14.44
N HIS A 76 -6.69 -12.88 -15.40
CA HIS A 76 -6.75 -13.99 -16.35
C HIS A 76 -5.51 -14.09 -17.25
N VAL A 77 -5.00 -12.97 -17.75
CA VAL A 77 -3.83 -12.98 -18.65
C VAL A 77 -2.54 -13.28 -17.88
N VAL A 78 -2.41 -12.80 -16.65
CA VAL A 78 -1.28 -13.13 -15.76
C VAL A 78 -1.35 -14.61 -15.34
N ALA A 79 -2.52 -15.10 -14.92
CA ALA A 79 -2.72 -16.51 -14.58
C ALA A 79 -2.41 -17.44 -15.76
N PHE A 80 -2.79 -17.06 -16.98
CA PHE A 80 -2.43 -17.79 -18.19
C PHE A 80 -0.91 -17.83 -18.42
N THR A 81 -0.21 -16.76 -18.07
CA THR A 81 1.25 -16.71 -18.17
C THR A 81 1.92 -17.62 -17.14
N TYR A 82 1.40 -17.66 -15.91
CA TYR A 82 1.86 -18.62 -14.89
C TYR A 82 1.64 -20.06 -15.32
N PHE A 83 0.48 -20.37 -15.91
CA PHE A 83 0.20 -21.69 -16.47
C PHE A 83 1.22 -22.11 -17.54
N LEU A 84 1.69 -21.17 -18.37
CA LEU A 84 2.64 -21.47 -19.45
C LEU A 84 4.10 -21.56 -18.99
N PHE A 85 4.52 -20.75 -18.01
CA PHE A 85 5.94 -20.52 -17.70
C PHE A 85 6.32 -20.66 -16.22
N GLY A 86 5.35 -20.92 -15.35
CA GLY A 86 5.51 -20.82 -13.90
C GLY A 86 5.34 -19.38 -13.38
N ASP A 87 5.09 -19.25 -12.08
CA ASP A 87 4.96 -17.98 -11.38
C ASP A 87 6.31 -17.44 -10.89
N SER A 88 6.58 -16.16 -11.17
CA SER A 88 7.80 -15.44 -10.80
C SER A 88 7.60 -13.95 -11.08
N ASP A 89 8.38 -13.06 -10.44
CA ASP A 89 8.35 -11.62 -10.72
C ASP A 89 8.46 -11.28 -12.21
N PHE A 90 9.25 -12.06 -12.96
CA PHE A 90 9.43 -11.91 -14.40
C PHE A 90 8.15 -12.28 -15.16
N THR A 91 7.61 -13.47 -14.91
CA THR A 91 6.43 -13.99 -15.64
C THR A 91 5.18 -13.16 -15.33
N SER A 92 5.07 -12.61 -14.13
CA SER A 92 4.00 -11.68 -13.73
C SER A 92 3.89 -10.45 -14.64
N ARG A 93 5.02 -9.95 -15.13
CA ARG A 93 5.12 -8.70 -15.91
C ARG A 93 5.12 -8.91 -17.43
N ILE A 94 5.26 -10.16 -17.91
CA ILE A 94 5.24 -10.48 -19.35
C ILE A 94 3.98 -9.93 -20.04
N PRO A 95 2.75 -10.09 -19.50
CA PRO A 95 1.56 -9.51 -20.10
C PRO A 95 1.70 -8.02 -20.38
N SER A 96 2.08 -7.22 -19.37
CA SER A 96 2.25 -5.77 -19.53
C SER A 96 3.28 -5.43 -20.62
N ALA A 97 4.38 -6.17 -20.67
CA ALA A 97 5.43 -5.98 -21.66
C ALA A 97 4.94 -6.28 -23.08
N VAL A 98 4.25 -7.41 -23.27
CA VAL A 98 3.69 -7.82 -24.55
C VAL A 98 2.63 -6.83 -25.03
N PHE A 99 1.70 -6.41 -24.17
CA PHE A 99 0.70 -5.41 -24.52
C PHE A 99 1.34 -4.05 -24.86
N GLY A 100 2.40 -3.65 -24.16
CA GLY A 100 3.20 -2.48 -24.53
C GLY A 100 3.83 -2.58 -25.93
N ILE A 101 4.36 -3.74 -26.32
CA ILE A 101 4.91 -3.98 -27.67
C ILE A 101 3.78 -3.96 -28.72
N VAL A 102 2.65 -4.59 -28.43
CA VAL A 102 1.46 -4.59 -29.31
C VAL A 102 0.95 -3.16 -29.53
N ALA A 103 0.89 -2.33 -28.49
CA ALA A 103 0.52 -0.92 -28.61
C ALA A 103 1.40 -0.17 -29.61
N ILE A 104 2.71 -0.42 -29.62
CA ILE A 104 3.65 0.16 -30.58
C ILE A 104 3.40 -0.39 -31.99
N ALA A 105 3.17 -1.70 -32.13
CA ALA A 105 2.89 -2.33 -33.42
C ALA A 105 1.60 -1.79 -34.08
N LEU A 106 0.58 -1.47 -33.27
CA LEU A 106 -0.68 -0.91 -33.75
C LEU A 106 -0.52 0.44 -34.45
N PHE A 107 0.58 1.17 -34.23
CA PHE A 107 0.86 2.41 -34.97
C PHE A 107 0.98 2.22 -36.48
N TRP A 108 1.27 1.01 -36.94
CA TRP A 108 1.23 0.65 -38.35
C TRP A 108 -0.11 0.97 -39.02
N TYR A 109 -1.23 0.81 -38.31
CA TYR A 109 -2.57 1.07 -38.85
C TYR A 109 -2.90 2.56 -39.00
N PHE A 110 -2.13 3.46 -38.38
CA PHE A 110 -2.30 4.91 -38.52
C PHE A 110 -1.49 5.52 -39.66
N ARG A 111 -0.78 4.71 -40.47
CA ARG A 111 -0.01 5.18 -41.65
C ARG A 111 -0.85 5.96 -42.65
N ASP A 112 -2.13 5.60 -42.80
CA ASP A 112 -3.03 6.26 -43.74
C ASP A 112 -3.42 7.67 -43.28
N VAL A 113 -3.43 7.91 -41.96
CA VAL A 113 -3.94 9.16 -41.37
C VAL A 113 -2.81 10.09 -40.93
N LEU A 114 -1.78 9.55 -40.26
CA LEU A 114 -0.60 10.30 -39.82
C LEU A 114 0.46 10.41 -40.93
N GLY A 115 0.35 9.61 -41.98
CA GLY A 115 1.41 9.37 -42.96
C GLY A 115 2.47 8.39 -42.44
N ARG A 116 3.24 7.78 -43.36
CA ARG A 116 4.26 6.77 -43.03
C ARG A 116 5.27 7.23 -41.98
N VAL A 117 5.81 8.44 -42.15
CA VAL A 117 6.79 9.04 -41.22
C VAL A 117 6.12 9.38 -39.88
N GLY A 118 4.90 9.93 -39.89
CA GLY A 118 4.19 10.26 -38.65
C GLY A 118 3.86 9.03 -37.81
N ALA A 119 3.40 7.95 -38.45
CA ALA A 119 3.16 6.68 -37.78
C ALA A 119 4.44 6.08 -37.17
N LEU A 120 5.56 6.13 -37.90
CA LEU A 120 6.85 5.67 -37.40
C LEU A 120 7.34 6.51 -36.21
N VAL A 121 7.20 7.84 -36.28
CA VAL A 121 7.54 8.72 -35.16
C VAL A 121 6.66 8.43 -33.95
N GLY A 122 5.37 8.17 -34.13
CA GLY A 122 4.48 7.80 -33.03
C GLY A 122 4.85 6.48 -32.37
N ALA A 123 5.18 5.46 -33.16
CA ALA A 123 5.73 4.21 -32.65
C ALA A 123 7.05 4.44 -31.90
N GLY A 124 7.92 5.31 -32.41
CA GLY A 124 9.16 5.72 -31.75
C GLY A 124 8.91 6.42 -30.40
N LEU A 125 7.98 7.38 -30.36
CA LEU A 125 7.59 8.09 -29.13
C LEU A 125 7.00 7.14 -28.08
N MET A 126 6.12 6.21 -28.48
CA MET A 126 5.61 5.15 -27.59
C MET A 126 6.72 4.21 -27.08
N THR A 127 7.78 4.03 -27.87
CA THR A 127 8.92 3.20 -27.49
C THR A 127 9.78 3.87 -26.43
N ILE A 128 10.02 5.18 -26.56
CA ILE A 128 10.96 5.93 -25.71
C ILE A 128 10.31 6.74 -24.58
N SER A 129 8.98 6.94 -24.62
CA SER A 129 8.24 7.67 -23.57
C SER A 129 8.48 7.01 -22.21
N PRO A 130 8.96 7.75 -21.18
CA PRO A 130 9.21 7.20 -19.86
C PRO A 130 7.97 6.60 -19.22
N MET A 131 6.80 7.26 -19.36
CA MET A 131 5.54 6.73 -18.82
C MET A 131 5.10 5.45 -19.54
N MET A 132 5.14 5.44 -20.87
CA MET A 132 4.74 4.27 -21.67
C MET A 132 5.69 3.10 -21.49
N LEU A 133 6.98 3.37 -21.23
CA LEU A 133 7.96 2.33 -20.94
C LEU A 133 7.74 1.76 -19.54
N TYR A 134 7.64 2.62 -18.52
CA TYR A 134 7.48 2.21 -17.12
C TYR A 134 6.24 1.35 -16.90
N TYR A 135 5.07 1.82 -17.33
CA TYR A 135 3.81 1.10 -17.13
C TYR A 135 3.60 -0.09 -18.08
N SER A 136 4.51 -0.30 -19.03
CA SER A 136 4.59 -1.55 -19.79
C SER A 136 5.53 -2.58 -19.15
N ARG A 137 6.22 -2.24 -18.07
CA ARG A 137 7.10 -3.14 -17.31
C ARG A 137 6.57 -3.38 -15.89
N TYR A 138 5.34 -2.99 -15.62
CA TYR A 138 4.70 -2.99 -14.30
C TYR A 138 3.38 -3.76 -14.39
N VAL A 139 3.07 -4.60 -13.40
CA VAL A 139 1.84 -5.44 -13.38
C VAL A 139 0.62 -4.58 -13.05
N ARG A 140 0.24 -3.70 -13.98
CA ARG A 140 -0.98 -2.89 -13.91
C ARG A 140 -1.66 -2.76 -15.27
N ASN A 141 -2.90 -2.31 -15.20
CA ASN A 141 -3.88 -2.31 -16.28
C ASN A 141 -3.57 -1.35 -17.43
N GLU A 142 -2.68 -0.35 -17.25
CA GLU A 142 -2.49 0.75 -18.19
C GLU A 142 -2.04 0.28 -19.59
N SER A 143 -1.13 -0.69 -19.65
CA SER A 143 -0.64 -1.23 -20.93
C SER A 143 -1.74 -1.94 -21.73
N LEU A 144 -2.64 -2.66 -21.06
CA LEU A 144 -3.81 -3.31 -21.65
C LEU A 144 -4.81 -2.25 -22.15
N VAL A 145 -5.12 -1.25 -21.32
CA VAL A 145 -6.02 -0.14 -21.70
C VAL A 145 -5.53 0.56 -22.97
N VAL A 146 -4.23 0.87 -23.05
CA VAL A 146 -3.66 1.54 -24.24
C VAL A 146 -3.92 0.73 -25.52
N VAL A 147 -3.76 -0.60 -25.49
CA VAL A 147 -4.05 -1.46 -26.65
C VAL A 147 -5.52 -1.35 -27.07
N TRP A 148 -6.45 -1.46 -26.11
CA TRP A 148 -7.88 -1.39 -26.41
C TRP A 148 -8.30 -0.03 -26.94
N VAL A 149 -7.80 1.05 -26.35
CA VAL A 149 -8.02 2.42 -26.81
C VAL A 149 -7.48 2.62 -28.23
N LEU A 150 -6.29 2.11 -28.54
CA LEU A 150 -5.76 2.18 -29.92
C LEU A 150 -6.64 1.42 -30.91
N ILE A 151 -7.13 0.23 -30.55
CA ILE A 151 -8.05 -0.56 -31.40
C ILE A 151 -9.40 0.16 -31.57
N MET A 152 -9.95 0.76 -30.51
CA MET A 152 -11.17 1.57 -30.58
C MET A 152 -10.97 2.74 -31.54
N LEU A 153 -9.84 3.45 -31.48
CA LEU A 153 -9.53 4.56 -32.39
C LEU A 153 -9.41 4.09 -33.83
N ILE A 154 -8.72 2.96 -34.07
CA ILE A 154 -8.62 2.33 -35.40
C ILE A 154 -10.02 2.01 -35.93
N ALA A 155 -10.87 1.39 -35.11
CA ALA A 155 -12.22 1.00 -35.48
C ALA A 155 -13.08 2.20 -35.85
N ILE A 156 -13.06 3.28 -35.05
CA ILE A 156 -13.80 4.51 -35.33
C ILE A 156 -13.33 5.14 -36.64
N VAL A 157 -12.02 5.38 -36.79
CA VAL A 157 -11.47 6.02 -37.99
C VAL A 157 -11.79 5.19 -39.24
N LYS A 158 -11.51 3.88 -39.21
CA LYS A 158 -11.74 3.00 -40.36
C LYS A 158 -13.22 2.85 -40.67
N TYR A 159 -14.11 2.93 -39.70
CA TYR A 159 -15.55 2.93 -39.94
C TYR A 159 -16.03 4.21 -40.63
N PHE A 160 -15.47 5.38 -40.29
CA PHE A 160 -15.75 6.61 -41.03
C PHE A 160 -15.33 6.50 -42.49
N ASP A 161 -14.17 5.90 -42.77
CA ASP A 161 -13.59 5.85 -44.12
C ASP A 161 -14.31 4.87 -45.07
N ASN A 162 -14.78 3.72 -44.58
CA ASN A 162 -15.35 2.67 -45.43
C ASN A 162 -16.73 2.15 -45.02
N LYS A 163 -17.26 2.57 -43.86
CA LYS A 163 -18.57 2.17 -43.31
C LYS A 163 -18.79 0.65 -43.21
N HIS A 164 -17.71 -0.14 -43.20
CA HIS A 164 -17.81 -1.60 -43.18
C HIS A 164 -18.21 -2.08 -41.77
N PRO A 165 -19.27 -2.92 -41.61
CA PRO A 165 -19.81 -3.31 -40.31
C PRO A 165 -18.80 -3.98 -39.37
N LYS A 166 -17.79 -4.68 -39.91
CA LYS A 166 -16.72 -5.30 -39.13
C LYS A 166 -16.10 -4.36 -38.08
N TRP A 167 -15.97 -3.07 -38.40
CA TRP A 167 -15.36 -2.10 -37.49
C TRP A 167 -16.26 -1.78 -36.29
N LEU A 168 -17.59 -1.93 -36.43
CA LEU A 168 -18.49 -1.85 -35.29
C LEU A 168 -18.31 -3.05 -34.34
N TYR A 169 -18.08 -4.24 -34.89
CA TYR A 169 -17.86 -5.45 -34.09
C TYR A 169 -16.51 -5.42 -33.37
N VAL A 170 -15.46 -4.93 -34.06
CA VAL A 170 -14.14 -4.68 -33.47
C VAL A 170 -14.25 -3.63 -32.36
N LEU A 171 -15.00 -2.54 -32.59
CA LEU A 171 -15.24 -1.53 -31.57
C LEU A 171 -15.95 -2.13 -30.35
N ALA A 172 -17.03 -2.90 -30.54
CA ALA A 172 -17.76 -3.55 -29.46
C ALA A 172 -16.86 -4.50 -28.65
N GLY A 173 -16.03 -5.31 -29.32
CA GLY A 173 -15.08 -6.20 -28.64
C GLY A 173 -14.00 -5.44 -27.86
N ALA A 174 -13.42 -4.38 -28.46
CA ALA A 174 -12.42 -3.57 -27.79
C ALA A 174 -12.99 -2.80 -26.58
N MET A 175 -14.24 -2.32 -26.68
CA MET A 175 -14.94 -1.72 -25.54
C MET A 175 -15.14 -2.73 -24.42
N ALA A 176 -15.62 -3.95 -24.72
CA ALA A 176 -15.83 -4.98 -23.70
C ALA A 176 -14.54 -5.36 -22.98
N LEU A 177 -13.43 -5.50 -23.73
CA LEU A 177 -12.11 -5.78 -23.16
C LEU A 177 -11.59 -4.60 -22.33
N ASN A 178 -11.84 -3.36 -22.76
CA ASN A 178 -11.45 -2.17 -21.99
C ASN A 178 -12.20 -2.08 -20.66
N HIS A 179 -13.52 -2.33 -20.66
CA HIS A 179 -14.35 -2.41 -19.45
C HIS A 179 -13.94 -3.58 -18.54
N ALA A 180 -13.55 -4.71 -19.11
CA ALA A 180 -12.98 -5.83 -18.35
C ALA A 180 -11.54 -5.58 -17.86
N THR A 181 -10.91 -4.45 -18.25
CA THR A 181 -9.55 -4.08 -17.83
C THR A 181 -9.58 -3.09 -16.67
N LYS A 182 -10.22 -1.92 -16.85
CA LYS A 182 -10.20 -0.85 -15.83
C LYS A 182 -11.33 0.16 -16.03
N GLU A 183 -11.78 0.75 -14.94
CA GLU A 183 -12.86 1.75 -14.87
C GLU A 183 -12.55 3.02 -15.70
N VAL A 184 -11.29 3.27 -16.05
CA VAL A 184 -10.93 4.34 -17.00
C VAL A 184 -11.64 4.21 -18.35
N ALA A 185 -12.14 3.03 -18.70
CA ALA A 185 -13.00 2.80 -19.86
C ALA A 185 -14.21 3.75 -19.91
N PHE A 186 -14.83 4.04 -18.77
CA PHE A 186 -15.95 4.98 -18.68
C PHE A 186 -15.57 6.40 -19.12
N LEU A 187 -14.36 6.86 -18.76
CA LEU A 187 -13.85 8.17 -19.17
C LEU A 187 -13.57 8.23 -20.68
N TYR A 188 -12.99 7.17 -21.24
CA TYR A 188 -12.79 7.07 -22.69
C TYR A 188 -14.11 7.11 -23.44
N ASP A 189 -15.09 6.31 -23.01
CA ASP A 189 -16.42 6.28 -23.61
C ASP A 189 -17.10 7.65 -23.51
N ALA A 190 -17.06 8.31 -22.36
CA ALA A 190 -17.65 9.63 -22.16
C ALA A 190 -17.05 10.68 -23.10
N VAL A 191 -15.72 10.81 -23.12
CA VAL A 191 -15.02 11.80 -23.96
C VAL A 191 -15.28 11.52 -25.45
N TRP A 192 -15.22 10.25 -25.86
CA TRP A 192 -15.31 9.92 -27.28
C TRP A 192 -16.75 9.99 -27.79
N MET A 193 -17.73 9.56 -26.99
CA MET A 193 -19.15 9.75 -27.30
C MET A 193 -19.52 11.23 -27.33
N LEU A 194 -18.97 12.06 -26.43
CA LEU A 194 -19.20 13.51 -26.45
C LEU A 194 -18.69 14.12 -27.77
N PHE A 195 -17.49 13.75 -28.22
CA PHE A 195 -16.98 14.21 -29.50
C PHE A 195 -17.83 13.72 -30.69
N LEU A 196 -18.23 12.44 -30.70
CA LEU A 196 -19.12 11.89 -31.72
C LEU A 196 -20.48 12.60 -31.73
N GLY A 197 -20.99 12.97 -30.56
CA GLY A 197 -22.18 13.79 -30.37
C GLY A 197 -22.01 15.18 -30.99
N LEU A 198 -20.88 15.85 -30.75
CA LEU A 198 -20.56 17.14 -31.38
C LEU A 198 -20.47 17.03 -32.91
N LEU A 199 -19.90 15.94 -33.44
CA LEU A 199 -19.91 15.66 -34.88
C LEU A 199 -21.33 15.45 -35.40
N PHE A 200 -22.14 14.67 -34.69
CA PHE A 200 -23.54 14.44 -35.04
C PHE A 200 -24.35 15.74 -35.07
N VAL A 201 -24.15 16.62 -34.08
CA VAL A 201 -24.76 17.96 -34.04
C VAL A 201 -24.30 18.79 -35.24
N ARG A 202 -23.00 18.84 -35.52
CA ARG A 202 -22.43 19.57 -36.66
C ARG A 202 -23.03 19.08 -37.98
N ASP A 203 -23.12 17.77 -38.19
CA ASP A 203 -23.65 17.18 -39.41
C ASP A 203 -25.13 17.54 -39.60
N ASN A 204 -25.91 17.55 -38.51
CA ASN A 204 -27.32 17.96 -38.52
C ASN A 204 -27.54 19.47 -38.72
N ILE A 205 -26.66 20.33 -38.19
CA ILE A 205 -26.74 21.79 -38.39
C ILE A 205 -26.43 22.14 -39.86
N ARG A 206 -25.42 21.49 -40.46
CA ARG A 206 -24.99 21.79 -41.84
C ARG A 206 -25.99 21.30 -42.88
N ASP A 207 -26.65 20.18 -42.63
CA ASP A 207 -27.55 19.60 -43.62
C ASP A 207 -28.90 20.32 -43.71
N ARG A 208 -29.54 20.18 -44.88
CA ARG A 208 -30.87 20.74 -45.14
C ARG A 208 -31.94 19.82 -44.54
N TRP A 209 -32.82 20.39 -43.72
CA TRP A 209 -33.93 19.66 -43.12
C TRP A 209 -35.19 19.82 -43.97
N PRO A 210 -35.99 18.75 -44.17
CA PRO A 210 -37.28 18.84 -44.83
C PRO A 210 -38.24 19.80 -44.09
N ASN A 211 -38.23 19.75 -42.75
CA ASN A 211 -39.00 20.64 -41.90
C ASN A 211 -38.10 21.73 -41.28
N ARG A 212 -38.31 22.99 -41.69
CA ARG A 212 -37.55 24.15 -41.18
C ARG A 212 -37.82 24.45 -39.72
N LEU A 213 -39.06 24.29 -39.24
CA LEU A 213 -39.44 24.53 -37.85
C LEU A 213 -38.73 23.55 -36.92
N ALA A 214 -38.70 22.26 -37.29
CA ALA A 214 -37.99 21.25 -36.51
C ALA A 214 -36.48 21.55 -36.40
N LYS A 215 -35.86 22.06 -37.48
CA LYS A 215 -34.45 22.50 -37.46
C LYS A 215 -34.24 23.70 -36.54
N GLN A 216 -35.14 24.69 -36.59
CA GLN A 216 -35.08 25.86 -35.71
C GLN A 216 -35.24 25.45 -34.25
N MET A 217 -36.21 24.59 -33.93
CA MET A 217 -36.38 24.03 -32.59
C MET A 217 -35.14 23.30 -32.11
N PHE A 218 -34.57 22.42 -32.95
CA PHE A 218 -33.32 21.72 -32.64
C PHE A 218 -32.20 22.69 -32.25
N VAL A 219 -31.96 23.73 -33.07
CA VAL A 219 -30.91 24.72 -32.82
C VAL A 219 -31.20 25.54 -31.56
N VAL A 220 -32.44 25.99 -31.34
CA VAL A 220 -32.83 26.75 -30.15
C VAL A 220 -32.64 25.92 -28.88
N LEU A 221 -33.08 24.66 -28.88
CA LEU A 221 -32.90 23.74 -27.75
C LEU A 221 -31.41 23.50 -27.47
N LEU A 222 -30.57 23.39 -28.50
CA LEU A 222 -29.13 23.22 -28.35
C LEU A 222 -28.46 24.48 -27.79
N VAL A 223 -28.82 25.66 -28.28
CA VAL A 223 -28.31 26.94 -27.75
C VAL A 223 -28.74 27.10 -26.29
N ALA A 224 -30.00 26.80 -25.97
CA ALA A 224 -30.50 26.82 -24.60
C ALA A 224 -29.71 25.82 -23.72
N ALA A 225 -29.51 24.58 -24.18
CA ALA A 225 -28.73 23.58 -23.47
C ALA A 225 -27.30 24.06 -23.18
N VAL A 226 -26.64 24.69 -24.15
CA VAL A 226 -25.29 25.25 -23.98
C VAL A 226 -25.30 26.41 -22.99
N LEU A 227 -26.30 27.31 -23.04
CA LEU A 227 -26.43 28.41 -22.08
C LEU A 227 -26.64 27.90 -20.66
N PHE A 228 -27.54 26.93 -20.44
CA PHE A 228 -27.77 26.31 -19.13
C PHE A 228 -26.55 25.50 -18.67
N GLY A 229 -25.85 24.82 -19.57
CA GLY A 229 -24.60 24.11 -19.25
C GLY A 229 -23.47 25.06 -18.87
N MET A 230 -23.31 26.19 -19.55
CA MET A 230 -22.35 27.24 -19.17
C MET A 230 -22.72 27.87 -17.83
N MET A 231 -24.02 28.08 -17.56
CA MET A 231 -24.48 28.57 -16.27
C MET A 231 -24.12 27.58 -15.15
N ALA A 232 -24.34 26.28 -15.36
CA ALA A 232 -23.96 25.24 -14.41
C ALA A 232 -22.43 25.23 -14.15
N LEU A 233 -21.62 25.34 -15.21
CA LEU A 233 -20.16 25.41 -15.11
C LEU A 233 -19.66 26.68 -14.37
N LEU A 234 -20.26 27.84 -14.66
CA LEU A 234 -19.90 29.10 -14.01
C LEU A 234 -20.23 29.07 -12.50
N SER A 235 -21.35 28.45 -12.13
CA SER A 235 -21.69 28.21 -10.73
C SER A 235 -20.67 27.28 -10.05
N LEU A 236 -20.16 26.27 -10.76
CA LEU A 236 -19.09 25.37 -10.29
C LEU A 236 -17.77 26.11 -10.01
N SER A 237 -17.41 27.09 -10.84
CA SER A 237 -16.19 27.88 -10.67
C SER A 237 -16.24 28.87 -9.49
N TYR A 238 -17.43 29.21 -9.00
CA TYR A 238 -17.59 30.09 -7.84
C TYR A 238 -17.27 29.35 -6.53
N ASP A 239 -17.62 28.06 -6.45
CA ASP A 239 -17.39 27.20 -5.27
C ASP A 239 -15.91 26.82 -5.08
N ILE A 240 -15.13 26.82 -6.17
CA ILE A 240 -13.69 26.49 -6.16
C ILE A 240 -12.83 27.67 -5.63
N GLY A 241 -13.40 28.88 -5.56
CA GLY A 241 -12.68 30.12 -5.24
C GLY A 241 -12.54 30.44 -3.74
N ASP A 242 -13.48 30.00 -2.91
CA ASP A 242 -13.50 30.31 -1.48
C ASP A 242 -13.75 29.02 -0.68
N GLY A 243 -12.69 28.48 -0.06
CA GLY A 243 -12.80 27.49 1.01
C GLY A 243 -13.34 28.08 2.31
N SER A 244 -14.29 29.01 2.24
CA SER A 244 -14.85 29.70 3.40
C SER A 244 -16.37 29.59 3.44
N ALA A 245 -16.85 29.09 4.57
CA ALA A 245 -18.21 29.16 5.13
C ALA A 245 -19.30 29.76 4.22
N LEU A 246 -20.22 28.87 3.84
CA LEU A 246 -21.61 29.12 3.43
C LEU A 246 -22.11 30.54 3.71
N ILE A 247 -22.14 31.39 2.67
CA ILE A 247 -22.98 32.58 2.69
C ILE A 247 -24.41 32.09 2.42
N ASP A 248 -25.18 31.89 3.50
CA ASP A 248 -26.62 31.65 3.46
C ASP A 248 -27.35 32.96 3.08
N ILE A 249 -27.33 33.28 1.78
CA ILE A 249 -28.21 34.31 1.24
C ILE A 249 -29.58 33.65 1.06
N GLY A 250 -30.45 33.88 2.04
CA GLY A 250 -31.79 33.33 2.11
C GLY A 250 -32.52 33.34 0.76
N PHE A 251 -33.05 32.16 0.42
CA PHE A 251 -33.98 31.79 -0.65
C PHE A 251 -33.47 31.01 -1.87
N LEU A 252 -32.17 30.91 -2.18
CA LEU A 252 -31.67 30.03 -3.25
C LEU A 252 -30.26 29.49 -2.94
N ASN A 253 -30.17 28.21 -2.60
CA ASN A 253 -28.89 27.51 -2.42
C ASN A 253 -28.14 27.42 -3.76
N ILE A 254 -26.89 27.88 -3.82
CA ILE A 254 -26.07 27.87 -5.06
C ILE A 254 -25.89 26.43 -5.59
N ALA A 255 -25.74 25.44 -4.69
CA ALA A 255 -25.67 24.03 -5.05
C ALA A 255 -26.99 23.51 -5.66
N SER A 256 -28.14 24.04 -5.22
CA SER A 256 -29.43 23.68 -5.85
C SER A 256 -29.58 24.32 -7.23
N MET A 257 -29.06 25.54 -7.45
CA MET A 257 -29.00 26.16 -8.78
C MET A 257 -28.06 25.44 -9.76
N MET A 258 -26.93 24.90 -9.27
CA MET A 258 -26.01 24.06 -10.05
C MET A 258 -26.70 22.79 -10.54
N ASN A 259 -27.37 22.07 -9.64
CA ASN A 259 -28.09 20.84 -9.99
C ASN A 259 -29.25 21.10 -10.95
N ILE A 260 -30.03 22.16 -10.73
CA ILE A 260 -31.17 22.50 -11.61
C ILE A 260 -30.69 22.87 -13.01
N SER A 261 -29.68 23.75 -13.13
CA SER A 261 -29.18 24.20 -14.45
C SER A 261 -28.53 23.07 -15.24
N GLY A 262 -27.80 22.17 -14.58
CA GLY A 262 -27.25 20.95 -15.19
C GLY A 262 -28.34 19.99 -15.66
N ILE A 263 -29.33 19.68 -14.82
CA ILE A 263 -30.46 18.81 -15.18
C ILE A 263 -31.25 19.39 -16.36
N VAL A 264 -31.51 20.71 -16.33
CA VAL A 264 -32.19 21.40 -17.44
C VAL A 264 -31.37 21.33 -18.72
N ALA A 265 -30.05 21.52 -18.66
CA ALA A 265 -29.18 21.37 -19.83
C ALA A 265 -29.28 19.96 -20.43
N VAL A 266 -29.21 18.90 -19.62
CA VAL A 266 -29.35 17.51 -20.06
C VAL A 266 -30.74 17.27 -20.67
N GLY A 267 -31.80 17.76 -20.02
CA GLY A 267 -33.17 17.66 -20.54
C GLY A 267 -33.34 18.36 -21.89
N LEU A 268 -32.73 19.53 -22.07
CA LEU A 268 -32.74 20.26 -23.34
C LEU A 268 -31.96 19.53 -24.44
N VAL A 269 -30.84 18.88 -24.12
CA VAL A 269 -30.12 18.01 -25.07
C VAL A 269 -30.98 16.82 -25.48
N ALA A 270 -31.65 16.16 -24.52
CA ALA A 270 -32.54 15.04 -24.80
C ALA A 270 -33.72 15.46 -25.69
N LEU A 271 -34.34 16.62 -25.42
CA LEU A 271 -35.37 17.21 -26.27
C LEU A 271 -34.84 17.55 -27.66
N ALA A 272 -33.65 18.16 -27.76
CA ALA A 272 -33.00 18.43 -29.04
C ALA A 272 -32.80 17.13 -29.83
N ALA A 273 -32.27 16.07 -29.20
CA ALA A 273 -32.12 14.77 -29.84
C ALA A 273 -33.46 14.18 -30.30
N ALA A 274 -34.51 14.26 -29.49
CA ALA A 274 -35.86 13.81 -29.84
C ALA A 274 -36.41 14.54 -31.08
N THR A 275 -36.17 15.84 -31.24
CA THR A 275 -36.56 16.58 -32.45
C THR A 275 -35.84 16.06 -33.70
N VAL A 276 -34.57 15.69 -33.60
CA VAL A 276 -33.81 15.09 -34.70
C VAL A 276 -34.35 13.70 -35.04
N PHE A 277 -34.58 12.85 -34.02
CA PHE A 277 -35.10 11.49 -34.21
C PHE A 277 -36.48 11.49 -34.87
N GLY A 278 -37.41 12.31 -34.37
CA GLY A 278 -38.76 12.42 -34.91
C GLY A 278 -38.79 13.00 -36.33
N ALA A 279 -37.94 13.99 -36.64
CA ALA A 279 -37.97 14.66 -37.93
C ALA A 279 -37.14 13.95 -39.03
N ARG A 280 -36.12 13.18 -38.66
CA ARG A 280 -35.07 12.75 -39.61
C ARG A 280 -34.61 11.29 -39.48
N TRP A 281 -35.29 10.41 -38.75
CA TRP A 281 -34.86 9.01 -38.51
C TRP A 281 -34.14 8.31 -39.68
N LYS A 282 -34.75 8.26 -40.88
CA LYS A 282 -34.16 7.62 -42.06
C LYS A 282 -32.88 8.29 -42.56
N ALA A 283 -32.77 9.61 -42.46
CA ALA A 283 -31.58 10.34 -42.84
C ALA A 283 -30.44 10.11 -41.83
N LEU A 284 -30.76 9.82 -40.57
CA LEU A 284 -29.74 9.55 -39.54
C LEU A 284 -28.95 8.28 -39.81
N GLN A 285 -29.60 7.27 -40.40
CA GLN A 285 -28.99 5.98 -40.76
C GLN A 285 -27.89 6.07 -41.86
N VAL A 286 -27.55 7.26 -42.32
CA VAL A 286 -26.48 7.49 -43.30
C VAL A 286 -25.17 7.94 -42.62
N TYR A 287 -25.27 8.55 -41.43
CA TYR A 287 -24.11 9.15 -40.76
C TYR A 287 -23.33 8.12 -39.93
N PRO A 288 -22.01 7.97 -40.14
CA PRO A 288 -21.17 7.12 -39.31
C PRO A 288 -21.15 7.56 -37.83
N SER A 289 -21.19 8.87 -37.57
CA SER A 289 -21.24 9.46 -36.22
C SER A 289 -22.46 8.95 -35.44
N PHE A 290 -23.63 8.90 -36.08
CA PHE A 290 -24.84 8.35 -35.48
C PHE A 290 -24.73 6.86 -35.18
N HIS A 291 -24.22 6.06 -36.12
CA HIS A 291 -24.06 4.61 -35.94
C HIS A 291 -23.16 4.28 -34.75
N LEU A 292 -22.01 4.95 -34.66
CA LEU A 292 -21.07 4.76 -33.56
C LEU A 292 -21.68 5.20 -32.23
N LEU A 293 -22.36 6.35 -32.20
CA LEU A 293 -23.03 6.85 -31.00
C LEU A 293 -24.10 5.86 -30.49
N VAL A 294 -24.95 5.33 -31.37
CA VAL A 294 -25.96 4.33 -30.96
C VAL A 294 -25.32 3.05 -30.43
N VAL A 295 -24.28 2.53 -31.10
CA VAL A 295 -23.58 1.32 -30.63
C VAL A 295 -22.94 1.58 -29.26
N MET A 296 -22.14 2.63 -29.12
CA MET A 296 -21.46 2.93 -27.85
C MET A 296 -22.46 3.20 -26.73
N THR A 297 -23.44 4.08 -26.95
CA THR A 297 -24.45 4.43 -25.94
C THR A 297 -25.26 3.21 -25.52
N SER A 298 -25.74 2.38 -26.45
CA SER A 298 -26.52 1.19 -26.09
C SER A 298 -25.68 0.17 -25.30
N LEU A 299 -24.40 -0.01 -25.59
CA LEU A 299 -23.56 -0.96 -24.85
C LEU A 299 -23.12 -0.45 -23.47
N VAL A 300 -22.91 0.85 -23.33
CA VAL A 300 -22.46 1.47 -22.08
C VAL A 300 -23.61 1.72 -21.10
N LEU A 301 -24.82 2.01 -21.60
CA LEU A 301 -25.95 2.43 -20.76
C LEU A 301 -26.24 1.50 -19.57
N PRO A 302 -26.26 0.15 -19.71
CA PRO A 302 -26.51 -0.74 -18.57
C PRO A 302 -25.37 -0.80 -17.54
N GLN A 303 -24.19 -0.26 -17.86
CA GLN A 303 -23.05 -0.18 -16.94
C GLN A 303 -23.03 1.15 -16.16
N LEU A 304 -23.96 2.06 -16.46
CA LEU A 304 -24.07 3.35 -15.79
C LEU A 304 -25.01 3.30 -14.58
N VAL A 305 -25.40 2.12 -14.09
CA VAL A 305 -26.43 1.94 -13.03
C VAL A 305 -26.10 2.73 -11.75
N ALA A 306 -24.83 2.82 -11.39
CA ALA A 306 -24.40 3.55 -10.20
C ALA A 306 -24.83 5.03 -10.23
N LEU A 307 -24.83 5.68 -11.41
CA LEU A 307 -25.17 7.09 -11.56
C LEU A 307 -26.64 7.42 -11.19
N PRO A 308 -27.67 6.82 -11.80
CA PRO A 308 -29.05 7.08 -11.41
C PRO A 308 -29.39 6.56 -10.02
N VAL A 309 -28.76 5.49 -9.53
CA VAL A 309 -28.98 5.01 -8.14
C VAL A 309 -28.50 6.08 -7.15
N SER A 310 -27.30 6.63 -7.35
CA SER A 310 -26.77 7.70 -6.52
C SER A 310 -27.52 9.02 -6.73
N ALA A 311 -27.70 9.47 -7.97
CA ALA A 311 -28.18 10.82 -8.28
C ALA A 311 -29.71 10.97 -8.28
N LEU A 312 -30.47 9.94 -8.68
CA LEU A 312 -31.94 10.02 -8.77
C LEU A 312 -32.64 9.36 -7.58
N LEU A 313 -32.05 8.30 -7.00
CA LEU A 313 -32.62 7.57 -5.87
C LEU A 313 -31.96 7.91 -4.53
N SER A 314 -30.93 8.77 -4.53
CA SER A 314 -30.15 9.16 -3.34
C SER A 314 -29.76 7.95 -2.49
N SER A 315 -29.38 6.85 -3.16
CA SER A 315 -29.07 5.56 -2.54
C SER A 315 -27.64 5.17 -2.85
N ASP A 316 -27.00 4.43 -1.95
CA ASP A 316 -25.67 3.88 -2.18
C ASP A 316 -25.73 2.75 -3.22
N PRO A 317 -25.03 2.87 -4.37
CA PRO A 317 -24.98 1.80 -5.37
C PRO A 317 -24.21 0.54 -4.88
N LEU A 318 -23.43 0.64 -3.81
CA LEU A 318 -22.69 -0.47 -3.19
C LEU A 318 -23.46 -1.12 -2.03
N ASP A 319 -24.71 -0.72 -1.79
CA ASP A 319 -25.60 -1.38 -0.83
C ASP A 319 -26.04 -2.75 -1.35
N TYR A 320 -25.33 -3.79 -0.89
CA TYR A 320 -25.63 -5.19 -1.19
C TYR A 320 -26.70 -5.81 -0.26
N THR A 321 -27.38 -5.02 0.58
CA THR A 321 -28.55 -5.52 1.32
C THR A 321 -29.70 -5.88 0.38
N PRO A 322 -30.67 -6.72 0.79
CA PRO A 322 -31.82 -7.03 -0.05
C PRO A 322 -32.55 -5.78 -0.59
N ALA A 323 -32.66 -4.72 0.22
CA ALA A 323 -33.30 -3.47 -0.18
C ALA A 323 -32.48 -2.71 -1.23
N GLY A 324 -31.16 -2.61 -1.04
CA GLY A 324 -30.23 -2.01 -2.01
C GLY A 324 -30.23 -2.75 -3.34
N MET A 325 -30.17 -4.09 -3.30
CA MET A 325 -30.23 -4.96 -4.49
C MET A 325 -31.52 -4.78 -5.31
N TRP A 326 -32.68 -4.57 -4.68
CA TRP A 326 -33.92 -4.28 -5.41
C TRP A 326 -33.88 -2.94 -6.14
N ARG A 327 -33.26 -1.90 -5.56
CA ARG A 327 -33.12 -0.58 -6.18
C ARG A 327 -32.14 -0.61 -7.34
N THR A 328 -30.97 -1.21 -7.14
CA THR A 328 -29.93 -1.34 -8.18
C THR A 328 -30.39 -2.27 -9.31
N GLY A 329 -30.96 -3.43 -8.98
CA GLY A 329 -31.48 -4.41 -9.93
C GLY A 329 -32.63 -3.90 -10.80
N SER A 330 -33.59 -3.17 -10.22
CA SER A 330 -34.68 -2.55 -11.00
C SER A 330 -34.17 -1.45 -11.93
N THR A 331 -33.24 -0.62 -11.46
CA THR A 331 -32.59 0.42 -12.28
C THR A 331 -31.81 -0.19 -13.44
N PHE A 332 -31.03 -1.25 -13.17
CA PHE A 332 -30.35 -2.03 -14.21
C PHE A 332 -31.33 -2.58 -15.25
N ALA A 333 -32.44 -3.19 -14.82
CA ALA A 333 -33.45 -3.72 -15.73
C ALA A 333 -34.03 -2.63 -16.66
N VAL A 334 -34.33 -1.44 -16.13
CA VAL A 334 -34.82 -0.30 -16.91
C VAL A 334 -33.77 0.15 -17.93
N LEU A 335 -32.52 0.37 -17.51
CA LEU A 335 -31.44 0.79 -18.41
C LEU A 335 -31.15 -0.27 -19.49
N MET A 336 -31.25 -1.55 -19.14
CA MET A 336 -31.09 -2.65 -20.08
C MET A 336 -32.22 -2.68 -21.11
N ILE A 337 -33.49 -2.48 -20.70
CA ILE A 337 -34.62 -2.39 -21.63
C ILE A 337 -34.45 -1.20 -22.59
N VAL A 338 -34.04 -0.04 -22.07
CA VAL A 338 -33.78 1.15 -22.90
C VAL A 338 -32.63 0.92 -23.87
N SER A 339 -31.54 0.30 -23.39
CA SER A 339 -30.39 -0.10 -24.22
C SER A 339 -30.82 -1.00 -25.39
N ILE A 340 -31.58 -2.06 -25.09
CA ILE A 340 -32.10 -3.00 -26.09
C ILE A 340 -33.01 -2.27 -27.09
N GLY A 341 -33.93 -1.44 -26.59
CA GLY A 341 -34.85 -0.66 -27.42
C GLY A 341 -34.12 0.28 -28.38
N LEU A 342 -33.13 1.04 -27.89
CA LEU A 342 -32.30 1.92 -28.69
C LEU A 342 -31.55 1.15 -29.79
N GLY A 343 -30.87 0.07 -29.41
CA GLY A 343 -30.10 -0.75 -30.35
C GLY A 343 -30.94 -1.43 -31.42
N MET A 344 -32.04 -2.07 -31.01
CA MET A 344 -32.97 -2.76 -31.92
C MET A 344 -33.72 -1.81 -32.85
N SER A 345 -33.94 -0.55 -32.44
CA SER A 345 -34.58 0.46 -33.29
C SER A 345 -33.70 0.87 -34.48
N TRP A 346 -32.38 0.92 -34.29
CA TRP A 346 -31.43 1.39 -35.30
C TRP A 346 -31.15 0.35 -36.40
N ASP A 347 -30.55 -0.78 -36.04
CA ASP A 347 -30.25 -1.89 -36.97
C ASP A 347 -30.17 -3.20 -36.18
N ARG A 348 -31.29 -3.95 -36.18
CA ARG A 348 -31.44 -5.20 -35.41
C ARG A 348 -30.30 -6.17 -35.63
N LYS A 349 -29.90 -6.41 -36.89
CA LYS A 349 -28.89 -7.43 -37.21
C LYS A 349 -27.51 -6.99 -36.75
N LYS A 350 -27.10 -5.75 -37.05
CA LYS A 350 -25.77 -5.27 -36.66
C LYS A 350 -25.66 -5.13 -35.15
N TRP A 351 -26.70 -4.59 -34.51
CA TRP A 351 -26.69 -4.40 -33.07
C TRP A 351 -26.66 -5.71 -32.30
N MET A 352 -27.44 -6.74 -32.69
CA MET A 352 -27.38 -8.06 -32.04
C MET A 352 -25.97 -8.68 -32.10
N ILE A 353 -25.23 -8.48 -33.19
CA ILE A 353 -23.84 -8.94 -33.29
C ILE A 353 -22.94 -8.13 -32.35
N CYS A 354 -23.07 -6.79 -32.33
CA CYS A 354 -22.29 -5.94 -31.41
C CYS A 354 -22.58 -6.30 -29.95
N ALA A 355 -23.84 -6.40 -29.56
CA ALA A 355 -24.27 -6.78 -28.22
C ALA A 355 -23.81 -8.20 -27.87
N GLY A 356 -23.95 -9.15 -28.79
CA GLY A 356 -23.45 -10.52 -28.61
C GLY A 356 -21.95 -10.56 -28.37
N VAL A 357 -21.14 -9.85 -29.16
CA VAL A 357 -19.69 -9.74 -28.96
C VAL A 357 -19.37 -9.10 -27.62
N PHE A 358 -20.00 -7.96 -27.31
CA PHE A 358 -19.72 -7.21 -26.08
C PHE A 358 -20.05 -8.02 -24.82
N TYR A 359 -21.31 -8.47 -24.70
CA TYR A 359 -21.76 -9.18 -23.50
C TYR A 359 -21.16 -10.58 -23.37
N SER A 360 -20.81 -11.26 -24.47
CA SER A 360 -20.11 -12.56 -24.34
C SER A 360 -18.73 -12.39 -23.70
N ILE A 361 -17.96 -11.38 -24.13
CA ILE A 361 -16.65 -11.08 -23.54
C ILE A 361 -16.82 -10.60 -22.09
N TYR A 362 -17.75 -9.68 -21.86
CA TYR A 362 -18.00 -9.12 -20.53
C TYR A 362 -18.40 -10.20 -19.54
N ILE A 363 -19.42 -11.02 -19.86
CA ILE A 363 -19.91 -12.09 -19.00
C ILE A 363 -18.79 -13.11 -18.75
N LEU A 364 -18.03 -13.50 -19.77
CA LEU A 364 -16.95 -14.47 -19.63
C LEU A 364 -15.93 -14.04 -18.57
N PHE A 365 -15.45 -12.80 -18.61
CA PHE A 365 -14.41 -12.34 -17.69
C PHE A 365 -14.97 -11.96 -16.31
N PHE A 366 -16.09 -11.24 -16.24
CA PHE A 366 -16.68 -10.87 -14.96
C PHE A 366 -17.26 -12.05 -14.19
N THR A 367 -17.56 -13.17 -14.85
CA THR A 367 -17.95 -14.41 -14.15
C THR A 367 -16.79 -15.35 -13.83
N THR A 368 -15.55 -14.93 -14.07
CA THR A 368 -14.36 -15.78 -13.95
C THR A 368 -14.54 -17.10 -14.73
N VAL A 369 -14.96 -17.01 -16.00
CA VAL A 369 -15.30 -18.17 -16.84
C VAL A 369 -16.43 -19.02 -16.20
N PHE A 370 -17.52 -18.35 -15.81
CA PHE A 370 -18.73 -18.93 -15.22
C PHE A 370 -18.57 -19.60 -13.85
N SER A 371 -17.42 -19.42 -13.16
CA SER A 371 -17.23 -19.93 -11.80
C SER A 371 -17.75 -18.98 -10.71
N ASN A 372 -17.95 -17.69 -11.01
CA ASN A 372 -18.45 -16.69 -10.07
C ASN A 372 -19.59 -15.85 -10.68
N GLY A 373 -20.85 -16.21 -10.42
CA GLY A 373 -21.99 -15.44 -10.91
C GLY A 373 -22.13 -14.02 -10.31
N GLY A 374 -21.65 -13.81 -9.07
CA GLY A 374 -21.74 -12.53 -8.37
C GLY A 374 -20.91 -11.42 -9.01
N GLY A 375 -19.86 -11.80 -9.76
CA GLY A 375 -19.01 -10.85 -10.47
C GLY A 375 -19.72 -9.99 -11.53
N LEU A 376 -20.90 -10.41 -12.02
CA LEU A 376 -21.73 -9.55 -12.88
C LEU A 376 -22.29 -8.35 -12.13
N THR A 377 -22.70 -8.52 -10.88
CA THR A 377 -23.22 -7.43 -10.05
C THR A 377 -22.09 -6.46 -9.69
N SER A 378 -20.94 -6.99 -9.27
CA SER A 378 -19.77 -6.15 -8.98
C SER A 378 -19.21 -5.49 -10.25
N GLY A 379 -19.40 -6.05 -11.45
CA GLY A 379 -19.05 -5.39 -12.71
C GLY A 379 -20.04 -4.29 -13.14
N PHE A 380 -21.32 -4.63 -13.33
CA PHE A 380 -22.31 -3.69 -13.88
C PHE A 380 -22.65 -2.53 -12.94
N VAL A 381 -22.52 -2.75 -11.63
CA VAL A 381 -22.85 -1.77 -10.59
C VAL A 381 -21.59 -1.39 -9.79
N GLY A 382 -20.89 -2.39 -9.27
CA GLY A 382 -19.77 -2.18 -8.34
C GLY A 382 -18.60 -1.39 -8.93
N SER A 383 -18.18 -1.66 -10.17
CA SER A 383 -17.02 -1.00 -10.79
C SER A 383 -17.18 0.52 -10.85
N LEU A 384 -18.30 1.02 -11.37
CA LEU A 384 -18.54 2.46 -11.42
C LEU A 384 -18.88 3.04 -10.05
N GLY A 385 -19.64 2.31 -9.21
CA GLY A 385 -19.99 2.74 -7.86
C GLY A 385 -18.75 2.97 -6.97
N TYR A 386 -17.83 2.01 -6.97
CA TYR A 386 -16.57 2.10 -6.23
C TYR A 386 -15.67 3.21 -6.78
N TRP A 387 -15.57 3.34 -8.11
CA TRP A 387 -14.79 4.43 -8.71
C TRP A 387 -15.31 5.82 -8.30
N MET A 388 -16.62 5.99 -8.18
CA MET A 388 -17.23 7.23 -7.69
C MET A 388 -16.90 7.49 -6.21
N GLU A 389 -16.95 6.46 -5.36
CA GLU A 389 -16.59 6.56 -3.95
C GLU A 389 -15.11 6.94 -3.74
N GLN A 390 -14.20 6.40 -4.56
CA GLN A 390 -12.78 6.75 -4.46
C GLN A 390 -12.49 8.23 -4.75
N GLN A 391 -13.38 8.94 -5.46
CA GLN A 391 -13.21 10.37 -5.68
C GLN A 391 -13.38 11.20 -4.40
N SER A 392 -14.12 10.74 -3.40
CA SER A 392 -14.24 11.45 -2.11
C SER A 392 -13.15 11.08 -1.10
N VAL A 393 -12.45 9.97 -1.30
CA VAL A 393 -11.32 9.55 -0.45
C VAL A 393 -10.06 10.35 -0.76
N GLU A 394 -9.87 10.73 -2.04
CA GLU A 394 -8.73 11.53 -2.51
C GLU A 394 -7.37 10.97 -2.07
N ARG A 395 -7.13 9.68 -2.32
CA ARG A 395 -5.88 8.99 -1.92
C ARG A 395 -4.65 9.79 -2.35
N GLY A 396 -3.76 10.06 -1.39
CA GLY A 396 -2.55 10.86 -1.59
C GLY A 396 -2.76 12.36 -1.75
N ASN A 397 -4.01 12.87 -1.68
CA ASN A 397 -4.40 14.29 -1.66
C ASN A 397 -3.63 15.19 -2.63
N GLN A 398 -3.45 14.69 -3.86
CA GLN A 398 -2.59 15.33 -4.84
C GLN A 398 -3.18 16.66 -5.35
N PRO A 399 -2.38 17.73 -5.46
CA PRO A 399 -2.86 19.05 -5.87
C PRO A 399 -3.33 19.08 -7.34
N TRP A 400 -4.17 20.05 -7.69
CA TRP A 400 -4.71 20.20 -9.06
C TRP A 400 -3.65 20.36 -10.15
N TYR A 401 -2.46 20.90 -9.80
CA TYR A 401 -1.33 21.08 -10.71
C TYR A 401 -0.38 19.87 -10.80
N TYR A 402 -0.67 18.77 -10.10
CA TYR A 402 0.21 17.60 -9.98
C TYR A 402 0.71 17.09 -11.35
N TYR A 403 -0.19 16.84 -12.29
CA TYR A 403 0.21 16.38 -13.63
C TYR A 403 0.99 17.44 -14.41
N PHE A 404 0.49 18.68 -14.43
CA PHE A 404 0.99 19.74 -15.31
C PHE A 404 2.34 20.32 -14.86
N LEU A 405 2.59 20.44 -13.56
CA LEU A 405 3.82 21.02 -13.01
C LEU A 405 4.83 19.98 -12.52
N VAL A 406 4.40 18.76 -12.19
CA VAL A 406 5.30 17.72 -11.65
C VAL A 406 5.57 16.63 -12.70
N LEU A 407 4.57 15.82 -13.03
CA LEU A 407 4.78 14.60 -13.82
C LEU A 407 5.14 14.88 -15.29
N ILE A 408 4.39 15.73 -15.98
CA ILE A 408 4.62 15.99 -17.41
C ILE A 408 5.98 16.65 -17.67
N PRO A 409 6.40 17.71 -16.93
CA PRO A 409 7.71 18.31 -17.12
C PRO A 409 8.89 17.37 -16.84
N LEU A 410 8.73 16.42 -15.91
CA LEU A 410 9.79 15.48 -15.54
C LEU A 410 9.93 14.31 -16.53
N TYR A 411 8.81 13.84 -17.09
CA TYR A 411 8.79 12.58 -17.85
C TYR A 411 8.32 12.74 -19.30
N GLU A 412 7.38 13.65 -19.59
CA GLU A 412 6.67 13.71 -20.88
C GLU A 412 6.80 15.06 -21.59
N TYR A 413 7.90 15.77 -21.34
CA TYR A 413 8.17 17.08 -21.93
C TYR A 413 8.22 17.08 -23.46
N LEU A 414 8.72 16.01 -24.11
CA LEU A 414 8.78 15.93 -25.57
C LEU A 414 7.38 15.81 -26.19
N PRO A 415 6.51 14.86 -25.79
CA PRO A 415 5.12 14.85 -26.23
C PRO A 415 4.32 16.10 -25.85
N ALA A 416 4.59 16.70 -24.68
CA ALA A 416 3.92 17.94 -24.27
C ALA A 416 4.27 19.11 -25.22
N LEU A 417 5.56 19.33 -25.51
CA LEU A 417 6.00 20.36 -26.44
C LEU A 417 5.47 20.13 -27.86
N GLY A 418 5.42 18.86 -28.30
CA GLY A 418 4.81 18.51 -29.57
C GLY A 418 3.29 18.77 -29.62
N ALA A 419 2.57 18.49 -28.54
CA ALA A 419 1.16 18.82 -28.40
C ALA A 419 0.91 20.33 -28.44
N MET A 420 1.72 21.13 -27.73
CA MET A 420 1.67 22.60 -27.77
C MET A 420 1.93 23.15 -29.19
N ALA A 421 2.95 22.63 -29.87
CA ALA A 421 3.23 22.98 -31.26
C ALA A 421 2.08 22.58 -32.20
N GLY A 422 1.43 21.45 -31.93
CA GLY A 422 0.24 20.98 -32.63
C GLY A 422 -0.95 21.92 -32.47
N GLY A 423 -1.24 22.36 -31.25
CA GLY A 423 -2.27 23.36 -30.96
C GLY A 423 -2.00 24.70 -31.65
N TRP A 424 -0.75 25.16 -31.65
CA TRP A 424 -0.35 26.37 -32.37
C TRP A 424 -0.51 26.24 -33.89
N LEU A 425 -0.08 25.13 -34.48
CA LEU A 425 -0.27 24.86 -35.92
C LEU A 425 -1.75 24.75 -36.29
N PHE A 426 -2.56 24.11 -35.44
CA PHE A 426 -4.00 23.97 -35.63
C PHE A 426 -4.71 25.33 -35.63
N THR A 427 -4.45 26.18 -34.64
CA THR A 427 -5.05 27.52 -34.53
C THR A 427 -4.61 28.45 -35.67
N ARG A 428 -3.33 28.41 -36.07
CA ARG A 428 -2.84 29.16 -37.22
C ARG A 428 -3.50 28.70 -38.51
N GLY A 429 -3.67 27.39 -38.65
CA GLY A 429 -4.33 26.76 -39.78
C GLY A 429 -5.77 27.19 -39.99
N ILE A 430 -6.51 27.42 -38.90
CA ILE A 430 -7.88 27.95 -38.93
C ILE A 430 -7.91 29.41 -39.44
N ARG A 431 -6.86 30.20 -39.17
CA ARG A 431 -6.79 31.64 -39.48
C ARG A 431 -6.33 31.98 -40.91
N THR A 432 -5.74 31.05 -41.65
CA THR A 432 -5.20 31.31 -43.01
C THR A 432 -6.07 30.68 -44.11
N ASP A 433 -6.49 31.47 -45.10
CA ASP A 433 -7.38 31.04 -46.20
C ASP A 433 -6.70 30.29 -47.36
N ASN A 434 -5.36 30.16 -47.34
CA ASN A 434 -4.57 29.61 -48.46
C ASN A 434 -4.19 28.12 -48.31
N ALA A 435 -3.58 27.57 -49.37
CA ALA A 435 -3.17 26.18 -49.63
C ALA A 435 -2.63 25.32 -48.45
N ASP A 436 -2.25 25.90 -47.32
CA ASP A 436 -1.99 25.18 -46.06
C ASP A 436 -3.26 24.51 -45.48
N ARG A 437 -4.47 24.98 -45.83
CA ARG A 437 -5.77 24.31 -45.52
C ARG A 437 -5.87 22.87 -46.04
N ILE A 438 -5.20 22.56 -47.15
CA ILE A 438 -5.20 21.23 -47.77
C ILE A 438 -4.46 20.20 -46.90
N TYR A 439 -3.56 20.63 -46.01
CA TYR A 439 -2.73 19.75 -45.18
C TYR A 439 -3.27 19.56 -43.75
N LEU A 440 -4.21 20.41 -43.31
CA LEU A 440 -4.95 20.28 -42.05
C LEU A 440 -6.18 19.37 -42.18
N ARG A 441 -6.64 19.14 -43.42
CA ARG A 441 -7.62 18.10 -43.74
C ARG A 441 -6.85 16.78 -43.82
N ASN A 442 -7.12 15.86 -42.89
CA ASN A 442 -6.51 14.53 -42.85
C ASN A 442 -6.45 13.95 -44.25
N TRP A 443 -5.26 13.53 -44.66
CA TRP A 443 -5.10 12.85 -45.93
C TRP A 443 -5.99 11.60 -45.90
N ASN A 444 -6.95 11.54 -46.82
CA ASN A 444 -7.79 10.39 -47.13
C ASN A 444 -8.81 9.88 -46.07
N SER A 445 -8.96 10.53 -44.91
CA SER A 445 -9.95 10.10 -43.89
C SER A 445 -11.10 11.10 -43.72
N ASP A 446 -12.32 10.57 -43.68
CA ASP A 446 -13.54 11.36 -43.43
C ASP A 446 -13.67 11.76 -41.95
N PHE A 447 -12.99 11.04 -41.06
CA PHE A 447 -12.94 11.38 -39.63
C PHE A 447 -12.00 12.57 -39.36
N PRO A 448 -12.43 13.60 -38.58
CA PRO A 448 -11.60 14.75 -38.23
C PRO A 448 -10.63 14.44 -37.07
N LEU A 449 -9.69 13.50 -37.30
CA LEU A 449 -8.70 13.02 -36.33
C LEU A 449 -7.99 14.12 -35.54
N LEU A 450 -7.41 15.14 -36.19
CA LEU A 450 -6.67 16.17 -35.44
C LEU A 450 -7.57 16.95 -34.47
N SER A 451 -8.81 17.27 -34.86
CA SER A 451 -9.78 17.91 -33.97
C SER A 451 -10.18 16.98 -32.82
N PHE A 452 -10.34 15.69 -33.11
CA PHE A 452 -10.59 14.68 -32.09
C PHE A 452 -9.44 14.57 -31.09
N LEU A 453 -8.20 14.48 -31.56
CA LEU A 453 -7.01 14.35 -30.72
C LEU A 453 -6.81 15.58 -29.82
N MET A 454 -7.03 16.79 -30.36
CA MET A 454 -6.98 18.03 -29.57
C MET A 454 -8.08 18.05 -28.51
N PHE A 455 -9.31 17.68 -28.89
CA PHE A 455 -10.43 17.57 -27.96
C PHE A 455 -10.14 16.56 -26.86
N TRP A 456 -9.71 15.35 -27.23
CA TRP A 456 -9.36 14.29 -26.29
C TRP A 456 -8.23 14.73 -25.35
N CYS A 457 -7.16 15.35 -25.86
CA CYS A 457 -6.08 15.88 -25.04
C CYS A 457 -6.60 16.87 -24.00
N ILE A 458 -7.35 17.90 -24.42
CA ILE A 458 -7.87 18.94 -23.52
C ILE A 458 -8.86 18.35 -22.52
N SER A 459 -9.80 17.53 -22.97
CA SER A 459 -10.79 16.89 -22.10
C SER A 459 -10.13 15.99 -21.07
N ALA A 460 -9.10 15.22 -21.45
CA ALA A 460 -8.36 14.40 -20.51
C ALA A 460 -7.69 15.25 -19.43
N PHE A 461 -7.02 16.36 -19.80
CA PHE A 461 -6.45 17.29 -18.80
C PHE A 461 -7.52 17.84 -17.85
N VAL A 462 -8.65 18.32 -18.37
CA VAL A 462 -9.71 18.87 -17.52
C VAL A 462 -10.25 17.81 -16.56
N ILE A 463 -10.54 16.61 -17.06
CA ILE A 463 -11.09 15.51 -16.25
C ILE A 463 -10.12 15.10 -15.15
N TYR A 464 -8.85 14.83 -15.48
CA TYR A 464 -7.89 14.34 -14.48
C TYR A 464 -7.43 15.43 -13.49
N VAL A 465 -7.51 16.71 -13.87
CA VAL A 465 -7.28 17.82 -12.93
C VAL A 465 -8.42 17.96 -11.93
N LEU A 466 -9.66 17.72 -12.38
CA LEU A 466 -10.87 17.79 -11.55
C LEU A 466 -11.14 16.51 -10.74
N ALA A 467 -10.57 15.37 -11.14
CA ALA A 467 -10.69 14.13 -10.38
C ALA A 467 -10.08 14.28 -8.98
N GLY A 468 -10.79 13.81 -7.97
CA GLY A 468 -10.33 13.81 -6.57
C GLY A 468 -9.09 12.92 -6.43
N GLU A 469 -9.20 11.67 -6.88
CA GLU A 469 -8.07 10.74 -6.93
C GLU A 469 -7.13 11.06 -8.10
N LYS A 470 -5.86 11.38 -7.79
CA LYS A 470 -4.82 11.61 -8.81
C LYS A 470 -3.60 10.76 -8.49
N MET A 471 -3.09 10.06 -9.50
CA MET A 471 -2.05 9.05 -9.33
C MET A 471 -1.10 9.04 -10.54
N PRO A 472 0.20 8.70 -10.34
CA PRO A 472 1.20 8.73 -11.42
C PRO A 472 0.79 7.99 -12.70
N TRP A 473 0.18 6.81 -12.57
CA TRP A 473 -0.19 5.94 -13.69
C TRP A 473 -1.27 6.54 -14.60
N LEU A 474 -2.10 7.45 -14.09
CA LEU A 474 -3.12 8.12 -14.90
C LEU A 474 -2.49 9.05 -15.95
N THR A 475 -1.21 9.42 -15.79
CA THR A 475 -0.46 10.20 -16.78
C THR A 475 -0.29 9.47 -18.11
N VAL A 476 -0.40 8.12 -18.15
CA VAL A 476 -0.44 7.36 -19.40
C VAL A 476 -1.59 7.83 -20.30
N HIS A 477 -2.75 8.11 -19.71
CA HIS A 477 -3.95 8.54 -20.43
C HIS A 477 -3.86 10.00 -20.93
N LEU A 478 -3.07 10.84 -20.26
CA LEU A 478 -2.72 12.19 -20.72
C LEU A 478 -1.66 12.14 -21.83
N SER A 479 -0.70 11.22 -21.72
CA SER A 479 0.44 11.09 -22.63
C SER A 479 0.03 10.57 -23.99
N LEU A 480 -0.90 9.61 -24.04
CA LEU A 480 -1.33 8.99 -25.29
C LEU A 480 -1.83 9.99 -26.37
N PRO A 481 -2.80 10.89 -26.10
CA PRO A 481 -3.21 11.88 -27.09
C PRO A 481 -2.08 12.88 -27.42
N MET A 482 -1.23 13.25 -26.45
CA MET A 482 -0.08 14.11 -26.70
C MET A 482 0.92 13.48 -27.67
N ILE A 483 1.19 12.17 -27.53
CA ILE A 483 2.03 11.40 -28.44
C ILE A 483 1.44 11.42 -29.85
N PHE A 484 0.13 11.21 -30.01
CA PHE A 484 -0.52 11.26 -31.32
C PHE A 484 -0.39 12.63 -32.00
N ILE A 485 -0.66 13.72 -31.27
CA ILE A 485 -0.52 15.08 -31.80
C ILE A 485 0.94 15.35 -32.19
N SER A 486 1.88 14.98 -31.32
CA SER A 486 3.32 15.11 -31.55
C SER A 486 3.79 14.32 -32.77
N SER A 487 3.27 13.10 -32.94
CA SER A 487 3.55 12.24 -34.11
C SER A 487 3.17 12.93 -35.42
N TRP A 488 2.03 13.62 -35.43
CA TRP A 488 1.59 14.39 -36.58
C TRP A 488 2.50 15.60 -36.83
N VAL A 489 2.83 16.38 -35.80
CA VAL A 489 3.70 17.58 -35.90
C VAL A 489 5.11 17.23 -36.34
N PHE A 490 5.75 16.28 -35.67
CA PHE A 490 7.12 15.88 -35.94
C PHE A 490 7.22 15.20 -37.31
N GLY A 491 6.26 14.32 -37.63
CA GLY A 491 6.15 13.74 -38.97
C GLY A 491 5.90 14.79 -40.07
N PHE A 492 5.23 15.89 -39.75
CA PHE A 492 5.07 17.04 -40.67
C PHE A 492 6.38 17.80 -40.89
N TRP A 493 7.17 18.05 -39.84
CA TRP A 493 8.46 18.72 -39.98
C TRP A 493 9.49 17.88 -40.74
N ILE A 494 9.63 16.60 -40.38
CA ILE A 494 10.59 15.66 -41.00
C ILE A 494 10.33 15.50 -42.50
N ARG A 495 9.05 15.43 -42.92
CA ARG A 495 8.68 15.29 -44.34
C ARG A 495 8.98 16.53 -45.18
N ARG A 496 9.05 17.71 -44.57
CA ARG A 496 9.32 18.97 -45.30
C ARG A 496 10.81 19.27 -45.44
N VAL A 497 11.67 18.50 -44.78
CA VAL A 497 13.10 18.51 -45.02
C VAL A 497 13.38 17.85 -46.37
N ASP A 498 14.03 18.58 -47.28
CA ASP A 498 14.47 18.04 -48.55
C ASP A 498 15.77 17.24 -48.37
N TRP A 499 15.61 15.96 -48.02
CA TRP A 499 16.73 15.03 -47.79
C TRP A 499 17.60 14.83 -49.04
N THR A 500 17.07 15.04 -50.24
CA THR A 500 17.82 14.87 -51.50
C THR A 500 18.80 16.01 -51.73
N ARG A 501 18.43 17.26 -51.37
CA ARG A 501 19.32 18.42 -51.44
C ARG A 501 20.43 18.40 -50.39
N LEU A 502 20.24 17.69 -49.29
CA LEU A 502 21.22 17.62 -48.20
C LEU A 502 22.38 16.66 -48.53
N GLY A 503 22.17 15.59 -49.29
CA GLY A 503 23.20 14.57 -49.53
C GLY A 503 23.66 13.87 -48.24
N ALA A 504 24.09 12.61 -48.32
CA ALA A 504 24.44 11.83 -47.11
C ALA A 504 25.57 12.48 -46.28
N SER A 505 26.57 13.09 -46.94
CA SER A 505 27.72 13.70 -46.28
C SER A 505 27.41 15.05 -45.62
N LYS A 506 26.64 15.96 -46.27
CA LYS A 506 26.31 17.26 -45.66
C LYS A 506 25.17 17.15 -44.64
N GLY A 507 24.32 16.13 -44.74
CA GLY A 507 23.33 15.79 -43.71
C GLY A 507 23.97 15.34 -42.40
N LEU A 508 25.00 14.48 -42.45
CA LEU A 508 25.76 14.06 -41.26
C LEU A 508 26.56 15.22 -40.66
N VAL A 509 27.21 16.04 -41.50
CA VAL A 509 27.91 17.25 -41.02
C VAL A 509 26.94 18.21 -40.35
N LEU A 510 25.74 18.42 -40.91
CA LEU A 510 24.72 19.29 -40.32
C LEU A 510 24.11 18.74 -39.03
N GLY A 511 23.83 17.43 -38.99
CA GLY A 511 23.37 16.75 -37.78
C GLY A 511 24.41 16.85 -36.66
N GLY A 512 25.69 16.58 -36.98
CA GLY A 512 26.81 16.76 -36.06
C GLY A 512 26.97 18.22 -35.63
N LEU A 513 26.79 19.18 -36.54
CA LEU A 513 26.91 20.60 -36.21
C LEU A 513 25.79 21.07 -35.29
N LEU A 514 24.54 20.65 -35.52
CA LEU A 514 23.40 20.97 -34.65
C LEU A 514 23.48 20.26 -33.30
N LEU A 515 24.03 19.05 -33.26
CA LEU A 515 24.35 18.34 -32.02
C LEU A 515 25.42 19.11 -31.22
N VAL A 516 26.50 19.53 -31.88
CA VAL A 516 27.57 20.33 -31.26
C VAL A 516 27.03 21.69 -30.81
N VAL A 517 26.21 22.38 -31.62
CA VAL A 517 25.51 23.60 -31.20
C VAL A 517 24.65 23.34 -29.97
N GLY A 518 23.90 22.22 -29.95
CA GLY A 518 23.05 21.84 -28.82
C GLY A 518 23.85 21.58 -27.55
N ILE A 519 24.94 20.81 -27.63
CA ILE A 519 25.86 20.52 -26.52
C ILE A 519 26.52 21.81 -26.04
N VAL A 520 26.97 22.66 -26.95
CA VAL A 520 27.63 23.93 -26.61
C VAL A 520 26.65 24.92 -26.03
N LEU A 521 25.41 25.02 -26.53
CA LEU A 521 24.36 25.81 -25.91
C LEU A 521 23.99 25.25 -24.53
N PHE A 522 23.97 23.92 -24.37
CA PHE A 522 23.72 23.25 -23.09
C PHE A 522 24.83 23.52 -22.06
N ASP A 523 26.10 23.49 -22.47
CA ASP A 523 27.22 23.83 -21.60
C ASP A 523 27.33 25.34 -21.37
N LEU A 524 27.00 26.17 -22.37
CA LEU A 524 26.87 27.61 -22.19
C LEU A 524 25.74 27.96 -21.25
N THR A 525 24.60 27.26 -21.22
CA THR A 525 23.55 27.57 -20.24
C THR A 525 24.01 27.39 -18.80
N LYS A 526 25.00 26.54 -18.52
CA LYS A 526 25.57 26.35 -17.17
C LYS A 526 26.46 27.51 -16.73
N ILE A 527 27.05 28.26 -17.67
CA ILE A 527 28.01 29.34 -17.37
C ILE A 527 27.42 30.72 -17.69
N PHE A 528 26.75 30.86 -18.84
CA PHE A 528 26.25 32.10 -19.43
C PHE A 528 24.92 32.57 -18.81
N LEU A 529 24.02 31.64 -18.45
CA LEU A 529 22.75 32.02 -17.81
C LEU A 529 22.98 32.59 -16.39
N PRO A 530 23.86 32.01 -15.54
CA PRO A 530 24.27 32.66 -14.29
C PRO A 530 24.94 34.01 -14.50
N LEU A 531 25.84 34.13 -15.50
CA LEU A 531 26.55 35.38 -15.83
C LEU A 531 25.60 36.52 -16.27
N LEU A 532 24.58 36.19 -17.06
CA LEU A 532 23.61 37.15 -17.61
C LEU A 532 22.59 37.60 -16.57
N LEU A 533 22.35 36.79 -15.54
CA LEU A 533 21.47 37.08 -14.42
C LEU A 533 22.20 37.65 -13.19
N GLY A 534 23.53 37.78 -13.26
CA GLY A 534 24.36 38.36 -12.19
C GLY A 534 24.66 37.40 -11.03
N TRP A 535 24.57 36.09 -11.27
CA TRP A 535 24.65 35.04 -10.28
C TRP A 535 26.07 34.44 -10.18
N GLY A 536 26.66 34.42 -8.99
CA GLY A 536 27.80 33.55 -8.69
C GLY A 536 27.28 32.15 -8.37
N THR A 537 27.84 31.09 -8.96
CA THR A 537 27.41 29.72 -8.66
C THR A 537 28.36 29.04 -7.67
N SER A 538 27.84 28.10 -6.87
CA SER A 538 28.59 27.33 -5.87
C SER A 538 29.51 26.25 -6.46
N THR A 539 29.39 25.95 -7.76
CA THR A 539 30.14 24.83 -8.40
C THR A 539 31.08 25.28 -9.52
N HIS A 540 30.86 26.44 -10.14
CA HIS A 540 31.76 27.03 -11.14
C HIS A 540 31.88 28.55 -10.85
N GLY A 541 33.10 29.04 -10.73
CA GLY A 541 33.36 30.46 -10.53
C GLY A 541 32.98 31.30 -11.75
N ILE A 542 32.73 32.59 -11.55
CA ILE A 542 32.59 33.53 -12.66
C ILE A 542 33.92 33.50 -13.45
N PRO A 543 33.90 33.32 -14.79
CA PRO A 543 35.12 33.25 -15.57
C PRO A 543 35.95 34.53 -15.38
N PHE A 544 37.27 34.39 -15.48
CA PHE A 544 38.26 35.47 -15.27
C PHE A 544 38.40 35.96 -13.82
N GLN A 545 37.93 35.22 -12.80
CA GLN A 545 38.03 35.64 -11.39
C GLN A 545 39.30 35.23 -10.63
N GLY A 546 40.18 34.40 -11.19
CA GLY A 546 41.43 34.07 -10.51
C GLY A 546 42.30 33.06 -11.26
N THR A 547 43.41 32.68 -10.61
CA THR A 547 44.49 31.86 -11.20
C THR A 547 44.55 30.44 -10.63
N THR A 548 43.58 30.04 -9.81
CA THR A 548 43.50 28.66 -9.31
C THR A 548 43.08 27.71 -10.44
N THR A 549 43.46 26.43 -10.34
CA THR A 549 43.18 25.41 -11.37
C THR A 549 41.68 25.27 -11.68
N LEU A 550 40.81 25.37 -10.66
CA LEU A 550 39.36 25.31 -10.83
C LEU A 550 38.83 26.54 -11.60
N GLN A 551 39.23 27.74 -11.22
CA GLN A 551 38.82 28.99 -11.87
C GLN A 551 39.36 29.13 -13.31
N LEU A 552 40.58 28.62 -13.56
CA LEU A 552 41.15 28.53 -14.90
C LEU A 552 40.37 27.54 -15.76
N ASN A 553 39.95 26.39 -15.22
CA ASN A 553 39.10 25.44 -15.93
C ASN A 553 37.75 26.05 -16.30
N ASP A 554 37.13 26.80 -15.40
CA ASP A 554 35.86 27.52 -15.68
C ASP A 554 36.04 28.56 -16.79
N THR A 555 37.13 29.33 -16.74
CA THR A 555 37.47 30.33 -17.77
C THR A 555 37.76 29.68 -19.11
N MET A 556 38.50 28.58 -19.14
CA MET A 556 38.81 27.84 -20.35
C MET A 556 37.56 27.19 -20.96
N THR A 557 36.69 26.62 -20.14
CA THR A 557 35.40 26.04 -20.57
C THR A 557 34.50 27.12 -21.17
N PHE A 558 34.47 28.31 -20.58
CA PHE A 558 33.75 29.46 -21.12
C PHE A 558 34.29 29.88 -22.50
N ILE A 559 35.60 30.08 -22.62
CA ILE A 559 36.25 30.50 -23.87
C ILE A 559 36.07 29.44 -24.95
N SER A 560 36.31 28.16 -24.65
CA SER A 560 36.16 27.07 -25.62
C SER A 560 34.72 26.98 -26.11
N SER A 561 33.74 27.12 -25.22
CA SER A 561 32.33 27.11 -25.59
C SER A 561 31.94 28.29 -26.49
N LEU A 562 32.46 29.49 -26.23
CA LEU A 562 32.27 30.66 -27.11
C LEU A 562 32.89 30.46 -28.49
N VAL A 563 34.10 29.91 -28.57
CA VAL A 563 34.77 29.62 -29.85
C VAL A 563 33.97 28.59 -30.65
N ILE A 564 33.52 27.52 -30.02
CA ILE A 564 32.72 26.49 -30.69
C ILE A 564 31.37 27.08 -31.12
N LEU A 565 30.73 27.93 -30.31
CA LEU A 565 29.49 28.62 -30.68
C LEU A 565 29.70 29.53 -31.90
N ALA A 566 30.78 30.31 -31.95
CA ALA A 566 31.08 31.18 -33.08
C ALA A 566 31.31 30.37 -34.38
N LEU A 567 32.06 29.26 -34.30
CA LEU A 567 32.26 28.33 -35.41
C LEU A 567 30.94 27.70 -35.86
N ALA A 568 30.10 27.32 -34.91
CA ALA A 568 28.77 26.78 -35.15
C ALA A 568 27.83 27.78 -35.83
N ILE A 569 27.81 29.05 -35.39
CA ILE A 569 27.05 30.13 -36.03
C ILE A 569 27.57 30.37 -37.44
N PHE A 570 28.88 30.45 -37.63
CA PHE A 570 29.49 30.64 -38.95
C PHE A 570 29.10 29.53 -39.93
N ALA A 571 29.23 28.27 -39.49
CA ALA A 571 28.83 27.12 -40.29
C ALA A 571 27.33 27.09 -40.56
N SER A 572 26.50 27.46 -39.58
CA SER A 572 25.04 27.59 -39.73
C SER A 572 24.66 28.64 -40.76
N VAL A 573 25.27 29.83 -40.73
CA VAL A 573 25.03 30.91 -41.71
C VAL A 573 25.42 30.48 -43.11
N ASN A 574 26.58 29.83 -43.28
CA ASN A 574 27.01 29.31 -44.57
C ASN A 574 26.07 28.23 -45.09
N LEU A 575 25.57 27.39 -44.21
CA LEU A 575 24.60 26.36 -44.58
C LEU A 575 23.24 26.97 -44.96
N VAL A 576 22.72 27.94 -44.21
CA VAL A 576 21.49 28.69 -44.54
C VAL A 576 21.56 29.29 -45.94
N ARG A 577 22.72 29.84 -46.32
CA ARG A 577 22.96 30.39 -47.68
C ARG A 577 22.84 29.32 -48.77
N GLN A 578 23.22 28.07 -48.48
CA GLN A 578 23.17 26.96 -49.44
C GLN A 578 21.79 26.30 -49.56
N ILE A 579 21.10 26.05 -48.44
CA ILE A 579 19.83 25.30 -48.43
C ILE A 579 18.58 26.18 -48.35
N GLY A 580 18.75 27.46 -48.00
CA GLY A 580 17.68 28.44 -47.83
C GLY A 580 17.05 28.45 -46.43
N LYS A 581 16.57 29.63 -46.00
CA LYS A 581 16.01 29.88 -44.66
C LYS A 581 14.85 28.94 -44.29
N ARG A 582 14.01 28.55 -45.24
CA ARG A 582 12.83 27.70 -44.97
C ARG A 582 13.24 26.26 -44.63
N GLN A 583 14.18 25.68 -45.39
CA GLN A 583 14.71 24.34 -45.14
C GLN A 583 15.51 24.30 -43.84
N PHE A 584 16.37 25.31 -43.63
CA PHE A 584 17.12 25.45 -42.38
C PHE A 584 16.22 25.43 -41.14
N ARG A 585 15.07 26.13 -41.18
CA ARG A 585 14.08 26.05 -40.09
C ARG A 585 13.60 24.63 -39.85
N TYR A 586 13.12 23.89 -40.85
CA TYR A 586 12.60 22.54 -40.63
C TYR A 586 13.66 21.57 -40.08
N ILE A 587 14.92 21.75 -40.49
CA ILE A 587 16.03 20.98 -39.95
C ILE A 587 16.27 21.33 -38.48
N ILE A 588 16.26 22.62 -38.09
CA ILE A 588 16.37 23.01 -36.68
C ILE A 588 15.26 22.37 -35.85
N HIS A 589 14.00 22.45 -36.29
CA HIS A 589 12.89 21.82 -35.56
C HIS A 589 13.11 20.31 -35.40
N THR A 590 13.55 19.64 -36.47
CA THR A 590 13.84 18.20 -36.45
C THR A 590 15.01 17.86 -35.53
N ALA A 591 16.06 18.69 -35.50
CA ALA A 591 17.22 18.50 -34.62
C ALA A 591 16.88 18.73 -33.15
N ILE A 592 16.06 19.74 -32.82
CA ILE A 592 15.55 19.95 -31.46
C ILE A 592 14.74 18.73 -31.00
N VAL A 593 13.84 18.22 -31.84
CA VAL A 593 13.09 17.00 -31.55
C VAL A 593 14.02 15.80 -31.34
N GLY A 594 15.05 15.65 -32.17
CA GLY A 594 16.05 14.58 -32.02
C GLY A 594 16.84 14.68 -30.71
N PHE A 595 17.27 15.89 -30.32
CA PHE A 595 17.96 16.13 -29.05
C PHE A 595 17.06 15.82 -27.86
N LEU A 596 15.82 16.34 -27.86
CA LEU A 596 14.85 16.05 -26.81
C LEU A 596 14.50 14.56 -26.74
N ALA A 597 14.47 13.85 -27.88
CA ALA A 597 14.26 12.40 -27.91
C ALA A 597 15.41 11.65 -27.24
N ILE A 598 16.67 12.08 -27.42
CA ILE A 598 17.82 11.52 -26.69
C ILE A 598 17.66 11.73 -25.18
N LEU A 599 17.26 12.93 -24.76
CA LEU A 599 16.99 13.21 -23.35
C LEU A 599 15.82 12.37 -22.83
N THR A 600 14.79 12.14 -23.65
CA THR A 600 13.62 11.32 -23.29
C THR A 600 14.04 9.86 -23.09
N VAL A 601 14.88 9.32 -23.99
CA VAL A 601 15.51 8.00 -23.83
C VAL A 601 16.32 7.94 -22.55
N ARG A 602 17.15 8.95 -22.26
CA ARG A 602 17.91 9.03 -21.00
C ARG A 602 16.99 8.97 -19.78
N THR A 603 15.95 9.81 -19.74
CA THR A 603 14.97 9.82 -18.65
C THR A 603 14.31 8.44 -18.49
N GLY A 604 13.88 7.84 -19.61
CA GLY A 604 13.28 6.51 -19.60
C GLY A 604 14.24 5.43 -19.09
N ILE A 605 15.51 5.49 -19.50
CA ILE A 605 16.53 4.53 -19.05
C ILE A 605 16.78 4.66 -17.55
N ILE A 606 16.94 5.89 -17.03
CA ILE A 606 17.21 6.09 -15.61
C ILE A 606 16.07 5.56 -14.75
N ALA A 607 14.81 5.91 -15.07
CA ALA A 607 13.65 5.49 -14.30
C ALA A 607 13.37 3.98 -14.36
N ASN A 608 13.85 3.27 -15.39
CA ASN A 608 13.53 1.85 -15.60
C ASN A 608 14.68 0.87 -15.36
N TYR A 609 15.93 1.32 -15.40
CA TYR A 609 17.10 0.43 -15.33
C TYR A 609 18.23 0.91 -14.43
N ILE A 610 18.23 2.16 -13.97
CA ILE A 610 19.30 2.69 -13.11
C ILE A 610 18.77 2.91 -11.70
N LYS A 611 17.67 3.68 -11.57
CA LYS A 611 17.00 3.97 -10.29
C LYS A 611 15.69 3.19 -10.14
N PHE A 612 15.66 1.95 -10.63
CA PHE A 612 14.41 1.19 -10.68
C PHE A 612 14.00 0.63 -9.30
N ASP A 613 14.94 0.62 -8.37
CA ASP A 613 14.93 0.10 -7.02
C ASP A 613 15.05 1.22 -5.96
N GLU A 614 15.77 2.29 -6.29
CA GLU A 614 15.79 3.59 -5.59
C GLU A 614 14.58 4.45 -6.01
N GLN A 615 13.38 4.10 -5.55
CA GLN A 615 12.12 4.68 -6.04
C GLN A 615 11.76 6.04 -5.41
N THR A 616 12.71 6.98 -5.45
CA THR A 616 12.52 8.39 -5.10
C THR A 616 11.81 9.19 -6.21
N GLU A 617 11.54 8.55 -7.35
CA GLU A 617 10.93 9.14 -8.54
C GLU A 617 9.41 9.27 -8.43
N PHE A 618 8.84 10.38 -8.91
CA PHE A 618 7.40 10.62 -8.94
C PHE A 618 6.61 9.70 -9.88
N ILE A 619 7.29 8.90 -10.70
CA ILE A 619 6.63 7.98 -11.63
C ILE A 619 5.92 6.82 -10.90
N ASN A 620 6.22 6.58 -9.63
CA ASN A 620 5.53 5.63 -8.76
C ASN A 620 5.07 6.32 -7.47
N TYR A 621 3.99 5.81 -6.87
CA TYR A 621 3.44 6.34 -5.63
C TYR A 621 3.83 5.49 -4.41
N ALA A 622 3.75 4.16 -4.48
CA ALA A 622 4.09 3.26 -3.38
C ALA A 622 4.98 2.12 -3.89
N SER A 623 6.30 2.30 -3.79
CA SER A 623 7.24 1.31 -4.31
C SER A 623 7.75 0.37 -3.24
N GLY A 624 7.78 -0.93 -3.55
CA GLY A 624 8.59 -1.89 -2.80
C GLY A 624 10.08 -1.53 -2.88
N ALA A 625 10.76 -1.64 -1.75
CA ALA A 625 12.19 -1.39 -1.60
C ALA A 625 13.01 -2.69 -1.73
N PRO A 626 14.32 -2.59 -2.04
CA PRO A 626 15.22 -3.75 -2.11
C PRO A 626 15.25 -4.63 -0.85
N GLY A 627 15.01 -4.02 0.33
CA GLY A 627 15.00 -4.73 1.61
C GLY A 627 14.08 -5.96 1.63
N ILE A 628 12.98 -5.93 0.88
CA ILE A 628 12.07 -7.07 0.75
C ILE A 628 12.77 -8.29 0.12
N LYS A 629 13.51 -8.10 -0.98
CA LYS A 629 14.25 -9.20 -1.61
C LYS A 629 15.40 -9.67 -0.75
N VAL A 630 16.10 -8.76 -0.07
CA VAL A 630 17.17 -9.11 0.86
C VAL A 630 16.63 -9.99 2.00
N VAL A 631 15.50 -9.64 2.60
CA VAL A 631 14.86 -10.47 3.64
C VAL A 631 14.43 -11.81 3.06
N MET A 632 13.81 -11.84 1.88
CA MET A 632 13.36 -13.10 1.28
C MET A 632 14.51 -14.03 0.88
N ASP A 633 15.63 -13.49 0.40
CA ASP A 633 16.84 -14.27 0.12
C ASP A 633 17.40 -14.90 1.40
N GLN A 634 17.42 -14.14 2.52
CA GLN A 634 17.80 -14.66 3.83
C GLN A 634 16.83 -15.73 4.34
N VAL A 635 15.51 -15.49 4.25
CA VAL A 635 14.48 -16.44 4.66
C VAL A 635 14.62 -17.76 3.87
N GLU A 636 14.83 -17.69 2.56
CA GLU A 636 14.98 -18.87 1.71
C GLU A 636 16.26 -19.64 2.03
N GLU A 637 17.40 -18.96 2.22
CA GLU A 637 18.67 -19.58 2.60
C GLU A 637 18.57 -20.30 3.96
N ILE A 638 17.96 -19.63 4.95
CA ILE A 638 17.72 -20.20 6.28
C ILE A 638 16.80 -21.42 6.17
N SER A 639 15.69 -21.31 5.43
CA SER A 639 14.70 -22.38 5.28
C SER A 639 15.30 -23.64 4.66
N ARG A 640 16.05 -23.47 3.55
CA ARG A 640 16.72 -24.58 2.84
C ARG A 640 17.82 -25.24 3.68
N SER A 641 18.45 -24.48 4.58
CA SER A 641 19.53 -24.99 5.44
C SER A 641 19.00 -25.72 6.67
N THR A 642 17.76 -25.46 7.09
CA THR A 642 17.23 -25.92 8.39
C THR A 642 16.01 -26.82 8.29
N THR A 643 15.32 -26.81 7.14
CA THR A 643 14.09 -27.58 6.88
C THR A 643 14.15 -28.28 5.53
N ASP A 644 13.19 -29.18 5.27
CA ASP A 644 13.03 -29.84 3.97
C ASP A 644 12.37 -28.89 2.96
N GLY A 645 13.13 -27.91 2.45
CA GLY A 645 12.67 -26.97 1.43
C GLY A 645 12.24 -25.62 1.99
N LEU A 646 10.96 -25.25 1.83
CA LEU A 646 10.38 -23.97 2.27
C LEU A 646 9.49 -24.12 3.52
N GLY A 647 9.84 -25.07 4.40
CA GLY A 647 9.02 -25.46 5.54
C GLY A 647 9.21 -24.62 6.80
N ILE A 648 10.09 -23.62 6.79
CA ILE A 648 10.29 -22.78 7.97
C ILE A 648 9.04 -21.96 8.31
N LYS A 649 8.78 -21.79 9.61
CA LYS A 649 7.69 -20.96 10.11
C LYS A 649 8.10 -19.48 10.05
N VAL A 650 7.42 -18.70 9.21
CA VAL A 650 7.64 -17.26 9.04
C VAL A 650 6.37 -16.52 9.43
N ALA A 651 6.44 -15.72 10.49
CA ALA A 651 5.32 -14.90 10.93
C ALA A 651 5.42 -13.47 10.35
N TYR A 652 4.31 -12.90 9.92
CA TYR A 652 4.26 -11.52 9.39
C TYR A 652 2.96 -10.79 9.70
N ASP A 653 3.02 -9.45 9.78
CA ASP A 653 1.90 -8.58 10.15
C ASP A 653 1.14 -7.98 8.94
N ASP A 654 0.11 -7.20 9.24
CA ASP A 654 -0.70 -6.46 8.26
C ASP A 654 0.06 -5.33 7.57
N ASP A 655 0.93 -4.61 8.28
CA ASP A 655 1.76 -3.55 7.73
C ASP A 655 2.65 -4.06 6.58
N VAL A 656 3.28 -5.23 6.73
CA VAL A 656 4.18 -5.80 5.71
C VAL A 656 3.49 -6.74 4.73
N SER A 657 2.23 -7.11 4.99
CA SER A 657 1.47 -8.09 4.21
C SER A 657 1.59 -7.91 2.69
N TRP A 658 1.58 -6.67 2.20
CA TRP A 658 1.85 -6.35 0.80
C TRP A 658 3.24 -5.72 0.67
N PRO A 659 4.26 -6.40 0.10
CA PRO A 659 4.13 -7.52 -0.83
C PRO A 659 4.47 -8.91 -0.28
N PHE A 660 4.69 -9.11 1.03
CA PHE A 660 5.14 -10.41 1.55
C PHE A 660 4.17 -11.57 1.28
N THR A 661 2.87 -11.30 1.15
CA THR A 661 1.86 -12.28 0.73
C THR A 661 2.20 -12.91 -0.64
N TRP A 662 2.80 -12.14 -1.56
CA TRP A 662 3.30 -12.69 -2.82
C TRP A 662 4.54 -13.55 -2.59
N TYR A 663 5.52 -13.08 -1.82
CA TYR A 663 6.81 -13.78 -1.68
C TYR A 663 6.75 -15.00 -0.76
N LEU A 664 5.83 -15.03 0.21
CA LEU A 664 5.64 -16.13 1.15
C LEU A 664 4.62 -17.17 0.65
N ARG A 665 4.03 -17.01 -0.54
CA ARG A 665 2.98 -17.89 -1.10
C ARG A 665 3.34 -19.38 -1.14
N ASP A 666 4.63 -19.70 -1.27
CA ASP A 666 5.15 -21.07 -1.37
C ASP A 666 5.59 -21.65 0.00
N TYR A 667 5.55 -20.85 1.08
CA TYR A 667 5.91 -21.28 2.42
C TYR A 667 4.71 -21.90 3.12
N SER A 668 4.79 -23.20 3.42
CA SER A 668 3.65 -23.97 3.93
C SER A 668 3.26 -23.62 5.36
N ASN A 669 4.22 -23.09 6.14
CA ASN A 669 4.06 -22.79 7.57
C ASN A 669 4.11 -21.27 7.84
N GLN A 670 3.81 -20.43 6.86
CA GLN A 670 3.69 -18.99 7.09
C GLN A 670 2.52 -18.68 8.04
N VAL A 671 2.65 -17.65 8.87
CA VAL A 671 1.61 -17.19 9.80
C VAL A 671 1.38 -15.70 9.62
N PHE A 672 0.15 -15.34 9.23
CA PHE A 672 -0.29 -13.95 9.22
C PHE A 672 -0.93 -13.62 10.57
N PHE A 673 -0.37 -12.67 11.33
CA PHE A 673 -0.87 -12.32 12.67
C PHE A 673 -1.57 -10.96 12.77
N GLY A 674 -1.56 -10.14 11.70
CA GLY A 674 -2.27 -8.85 11.65
C GLY A 674 -1.73 -7.79 12.62
N GLY A 675 -2.51 -6.74 12.88
CA GLY A 675 -2.12 -5.59 13.72
C GLY A 675 -2.20 -5.81 15.24
N GLU A 676 -2.69 -6.98 15.67
CA GLU A 676 -2.74 -7.38 17.07
C GLU A 676 -1.97 -8.69 17.25
N PRO A 677 -0.63 -8.63 17.35
CA PRO A 677 0.18 -9.84 17.52
C PRO A 677 -0.18 -10.52 18.83
N SER A 678 -0.32 -11.85 18.77
CA SER A 678 -0.54 -12.68 19.94
C SER A 678 0.60 -13.65 20.14
N ARG A 679 0.80 -14.09 21.38
CA ARG A 679 1.78 -15.12 21.72
C ARG A 679 1.57 -16.39 20.91
N GLN A 680 0.33 -16.85 20.80
CA GLN A 680 -0.03 -18.03 20.02
C GLN A 680 0.37 -17.90 18.54
N ALA A 681 0.23 -16.69 17.96
CA ALA A 681 0.59 -16.46 16.57
C ALA A 681 2.12 -16.47 16.34
N LEU A 682 2.88 -15.97 17.32
CA LEU A 682 4.35 -15.89 17.28
C LEU A 682 5.05 -17.10 17.93
N GLU A 683 4.31 -18.00 18.57
CA GLU A 683 4.83 -19.21 19.20
C GLU A 683 5.63 -20.03 18.18
N ASP A 684 6.84 -20.46 18.51
CA ASP A 684 7.74 -21.21 17.62
C ASP A 684 8.06 -20.55 16.26
N ALA A 685 7.74 -19.27 16.07
CA ALA A 685 7.99 -18.57 14.82
C ALA A 685 9.50 -18.29 14.67
N SER A 686 10.21 -19.21 14.03
CA SER A 686 11.66 -19.12 13.79
C SER A 686 12.10 -17.78 13.18
N LEU A 687 11.24 -17.19 12.35
CA LEU A 687 11.44 -15.92 11.66
C LEU A 687 10.20 -15.05 11.80
N VAL A 688 10.37 -13.76 12.08
CA VAL A 688 9.27 -12.78 12.17
C VAL A 688 9.59 -11.55 11.33
N ILE A 689 8.60 -11.02 10.59
CA ILE A 689 8.71 -9.80 9.80
C ILE A 689 7.60 -8.84 10.24
N ALA A 690 7.95 -7.67 10.78
CA ALA A 690 6.96 -6.72 11.28
C ALA A 690 7.21 -5.29 10.79
N GLY A 691 6.12 -4.57 10.53
CA GLY A 691 6.10 -3.16 10.20
C GLY A 691 6.32 -2.28 11.43
N ASN A 692 6.71 -1.05 11.19
CA ASN A 692 7.08 -0.09 12.23
C ASN A 692 5.97 0.21 13.24
N ASN A 693 4.70 0.10 12.89
CA ASN A 693 3.61 0.36 13.83
C ASN A 693 3.47 -0.76 14.87
N ASN A 694 3.87 -1.99 14.53
CA ASN A 694 3.75 -3.15 15.41
C ASN A 694 5.02 -3.51 16.17
N TRP A 695 6.15 -2.80 15.95
CA TRP A 695 7.42 -3.12 16.63
C TRP A 695 7.31 -3.20 18.16
N PRO A 696 6.70 -2.23 18.88
CA PRO A 696 6.64 -2.32 20.34
C PRO A 696 5.90 -3.56 20.83
N LYS A 697 4.79 -3.92 20.16
CA LYS A 697 3.99 -5.09 20.50
C LYS A 697 4.73 -6.39 20.18
N VAL A 698 5.34 -6.48 19.00
CA VAL A 698 6.10 -7.68 18.59
C VAL A 698 7.33 -7.88 19.48
N GLU A 699 8.08 -6.83 19.77
CA GLU A 699 9.30 -6.93 20.59
C GLU A 699 8.98 -7.31 22.05
N ALA A 700 7.88 -6.81 22.61
CA ALA A 700 7.41 -7.24 23.93
C ALA A 700 7.14 -8.76 23.99
N LEU A 701 6.67 -9.34 22.87
CA LEU A 701 6.39 -10.78 22.76
C LEU A 701 7.63 -11.62 22.47
N LEU A 702 8.52 -11.15 21.59
CA LEU A 702 9.74 -11.86 21.19
C LEU A 702 10.86 -11.79 22.24
N ARG A 703 10.88 -10.73 23.06
CA ARG A 703 11.89 -10.47 24.09
C ARG A 703 13.32 -10.56 23.56
N ASN A 704 14.25 -11.01 24.40
CA ASN A 704 15.65 -11.21 24.05
C ASN A 704 15.91 -12.49 23.26
N ASN A 705 14.90 -13.21 22.76
CA ASN A 705 15.10 -14.49 22.06
C ASN A 705 15.48 -14.33 20.58
N TYR A 706 15.45 -13.12 20.04
CA TYR A 706 15.66 -12.86 18.61
C TYR A 706 16.78 -11.84 18.35
N HIS A 707 17.44 -11.97 17.20
CA HIS A 707 18.25 -10.93 16.59
C HIS A 707 17.40 -10.06 15.67
N THR A 708 17.58 -8.75 15.71
CA THR A 708 16.77 -7.78 14.97
C THR A 708 17.57 -7.10 13.86
N PHE A 709 17.01 -7.05 12.66
CA PHE A 709 17.58 -6.36 11.49
C PHE A 709 16.55 -5.39 10.92
N GLU A 710 16.96 -4.15 10.62
CA GLU A 710 16.07 -3.12 10.08
C GLU A 710 16.29 -2.92 8.58
N TYR A 711 15.20 -2.85 7.83
CA TYR A 711 15.21 -2.62 6.39
C TYR A 711 14.13 -1.61 6.00
N ILE A 712 14.37 -0.89 4.90
CA ILE A 712 13.31 -0.13 4.24
C ILE A 712 12.43 -1.12 3.48
N ARG A 713 11.13 -1.04 3.71
CA ARG A 713 10.11 -1.84 3.03
C ARG A 713 9.54 -1.12 1.82
N MET A 714 9.21 0.16 1.96
CA MET A 714 8.63 0.97 0.89
C MET A 714 9.16 2.40 0.84
N TRP A 715 9.10 2.97 -0.36
CA TRP A 715 9.47 4.36 -0.65
C TRP A 715 8.28 5.11 -1.24
N TRP A 716 8.16 6.38 -0.83
CA TRP A 716 7.35 7.37 -1.54
C TRP A 716 8.25 8.46 -2.15
N PRO A 717 7.85 9.07 -3.27
CA PRO A 717 8.52 10.27 -3.73
C PRO A 717 8.35 11.39 -2.70
N MET A 718 9.33 12.30 -2.61
CA MET A 718 9.25 13.49 -1.76
C MET A 718 7.94 14.24 -2.02
N GLN A 719 7.35 14.86 -0.99
CA GLN A 719 6.05 15.55 -1.09
C GLN A 719 6.15 17.07 -0.97
N ASP A 720 7.35 17.63 -1.05
CA ASP A 720 7.59 19.07 -1.00
C ASP A 720 6.87 19.90 -2.09
N TYR A 721 6.38 19.29 -3.18
CA TYR A 721 5.55 19.97 -4.20
C TYR A 721 4.13 20.31 -3.71
N PHE A 722 3.72 19.83 -2.54
CA PHE A 722 2.47 20.26 -1.92
C PHE A 722 2.58 21.75 -1.53
N GLY A 723 1.47 22.48 -1.71
CA GLY A 723 1.43 23.92 -1.40
C GLY A 723 2.32 24.79 -2.30
N LEU A 724 2.64 24.37 -3.54
CA LEU A 724 3.25 25.25 -4.53
C LEU A 724 2.31 26.42 -4.85
N ASP A 725 2.75 27.63 -4.52
CA ASP A 725 2.12 28.89 -4.91
C ASP A 725 3.01 29.68 -5.90
N MET A 726 2.48 30.79 -6.43
CA MET A 726 3.21 31.58 -7.42
C MET A 726 4.46 32.25 -6.84
N GLN A 727 4.49 32.53 -5.53
CA GLN A 727 5.65 33.12 -4.87
C GLN A 727 6.80 32.12 -4.76
N ARG A 728 6.49 30.88 -4.37
CA ARG A 728 7.45 29.77 -4.26
C ARG A 728 7.94 29.32 -5.63
N ILE A 729 7.07 29.24 -6.63
CA ILE A 729 7.46 29.00 -8.02
C ILE A 729 8.41 30.10 -8.50
N SER A 730 8.04 31.36 -8.29
CA SER A 730 8.88 32.52 -8.64
C SER A 730 10.23 32.47 -7.92
N LYS A 731 10.25 32.15 -6.62
CA LYS A 731 11.47 32.00 -5.83
C LYS A 731 12.34 30.86 -6.37
N ASN A 732 11.77 29.69 -6.63
CA ASN A 732 12.50 28.54 -7.15
C ASN A 732 13.11 28.79 -8.54
N ILE A 733 12.49 29.64 -9.37
CA ILE A 733 12.99 29.98 -10.72
C ILE A 733 14.00 31.14 -10.69
N ASN A 734 13.81 32.12 -9.81
CA ASN A 734 14.65 33.33 -9.74
C ASN A 734 15.85 33.20 -8.80
N ASP A 735 15.85 32.21 -7.89
CA ASP A 735 16.97 31.90 -7.02
C ASP A 735 17.95 30.95 -7.76
N PRO A 736 19.21 31.35 -7.96
CA PRO A 736 20.21 30.56 -8.70
C PRO A 736 20.46 29.18 -8.09
N GLU A 737 20.47 29.10 -6.75
CA GLU A 737 20.79 27.87 -6.04
C GLU A 737 19.64 26.88 -6.14
N ARG A 738 18.41 27.36 -5.98
CA ARG A 738 17.18 26.57 -6.16
C ARG A 738 16.99 26.13 -7.60
N LEU A 739 17.28 27.00 -8.58
CA LEU A 739 17.20 26.62 -9.99
C LEU A 739 18.22 25.54 -10.33
N ALA A 740 19.44 25.64 -9.78
CA ALA A 740 20.45 24.59 -9.93
C ALA A 740 20.01 23.27 -9.27
N ALA A 741 19.36 23.33 -8.10
CA ALA A 741 18.79 22.16 -7.46
C ALA A 741 17.66 21.52 -8.29
N LEU A 742 16.74 22.31 -8.84
CA LEU A 742 15.71 21.81 -9.76
C LEU A 742 16.30 21.19 -11.03
N TRP A 743 17.43 21.73 -11.51
CA TRP A 743 18.16 21.16 -12.62
C TRP A 743 18.81 19.81 -12.27
N ASP A 744 19.40 19.69 -11.08
CA ASP A 744 19.94 18.42 -10.57
C ASP A 744 18.81 17.37 -10.41
N ILE A 745 17.62 17.78 -9.96
CA ILE A 745 16.43 16.90 -9.96
C ILE A 745 16.04 16.49 -11.39
N TRP A 746 15.81 17.45 -12.29
CA TRP A 746 15.31 17.14 -13.65
C TRP A 746 16.31 16.34 -14.48
N TYR A 747 17.59 16.71 -14.41
CA TYR A 747 18.67 16.03 -15.11
C TYR A 747 19.15 14.83 -14.29
N ARG A 748 19.88 15.01 -13.19
CA ARG A 748 20.56 13.90 -12.49
C ARG A 748 19.65 13.00 -11.66
N ARG A 749 18.40 13.40 -11.39
CA ARG A 749 17.51 12.73 -10.42
C ARG A 749 18.09 12.76 -9.01
N ASP A 750 18.77 13.85 -8.70
CA ASP A 750 19.48 14.09 -7.45
C ASP A 750 18.73 15.18 -6.68
N TYR A 751 18.39 14.87 -5.43
CA TYR A 751 17.57 15.70 -4.56
C TYR A 751 18.40 16.32 -3.41
N GLU A 752 19.68 15.96 -3.25
CA GLU A 752 20.50 16.35 -2.09
C GLU A 752 20.61 17.88 -1.97
N ARG A 753 21.03 18.55 -3.06
CA ARG A 753 21.11 20.03 -3.08
C ARG A 753 19.76 20.69 -2.77
N TYR A 754 18.67 20.10 -3.26
CA TYR A 754 17.33 20.62 -2.98
C TYR A 754 16.96 20.44 -1.50
N GLY A 755 17.41 19.34 -0.90
CA GLY A 755 17.29 19.05 0.51
C GLY A 755 18.05 20.04 1.38
N ASP A 756 19.32 20.27 1.08
CA ASP A 756 20.19 21.22 1.80
C ASP A 756 19.56 22.62 1.89
N ILE A 757 19.00 23.10 0.78
CA ILE A 757 18.36 24.43 0.69
C ILE A 757 17.06 24.50 1.52
N ASN A 758 16.37 23.38 1.73
CA ASN A 758 15.11 23.32 2.46
C ASN A 758 15.25 22.70 3.87
N GLY A 759 16.47 22.34 4.30
CA GLY A 759 16.74 21.76 5.61
C GLY A 759 16.23 20.32 5.78
N VAL A 760 16.14 19.55 4.68
CA VAL A 760 15.68 18.16 4.69
C VAL A 760 16.74 17.27 4.07
N ASP A 761 17.12 16.17 4.71
CA ASP A 761 18.08 15.21 4.14
C ASP A 761 17.37 14.29 3.13
N TYR A 762 17.64 14.50 1.84
CA TYR A 762 17.13 13.66 0.75
C TYR A 762 18.15 12.62 0.26
N SER A 763 19.13 12.24 1.09
CA SER A 763 19.98 11.07 0.83
C SER A 763 19.16 9.77 0.91
N LEU A 764 19.61 8.72 0.23
CA LEU A 764 18.92 7.42 0.22
C LEU A 764 18.82 6.81 1.63
N SER A 765 19.86 6.92 2.47
CA SER A 765 19.84 6.36 3.82
C SER A 765 18.81 7.03 4.75
N ASN A 766 18.57 8.32 4.54
CA ASN A 766 17.77 9.16 5.43
C ASN A 766 16.50 9.71 4.75
N TRP A 767 16.06 9.08 3.66
CA TRP A 767 14.91 9.56 2.91
C TRP A 767 13.68 9.72 3.81
N PRO A 768 13.01 10.89 3.80
CA PRO A 768 12.10 11.27 4.88
C PRO A 768 10.73 10.57 4.80
N VAL A 769 10.38 10.02 3.64
CA VAL A 769 9.08 9.38 3.38
C VAL A 769 9.31 7.92 2.98
N VAL A 770 9.64 7.11 3.98
CA VAL A 770 9.84 5.67 3.87
C VAL A 770 9.00 4.94 4.89
N ASP A 771 8.72 3.67 4.60
CA ASP A 771 8.14 2.75 5.55
C ASP A 771 9.14 1.63 5.79
N ARG A 772 9.31 1.28 7.06
CA ARG A 772 10.38 0.43 7.56
C ARG A 772 9.80 -0.87 8.09
N MET A 773 10.60 -1.92 8.01
CA MET A 773 10.29 -3.22 8.55
C MET A 773 11.48 -3.73 9.37
N ARG A 774 11.19 -4.58 10.35
CA ARG A 774 12.18 -5.36 11.08
C ARG A 774 12.03 -6.83 10.73
N PHE A 775 13.16 -7.48 10.56
CA PHE A 775 13.30 -8.92 10.41
C PHE A 775 13.94 -9.47 11.67
N TYR A 776 13.24 -10.39 12.33
CA TYR A 776 13.66 -11.04 13.56
C TYR A 776 14.04 -12.48 13.27
N VAL A 777 15.21 -12.89 13.76
CA VAL A 777 15.73 -14.26 13.62
C VAL A 777 15.96 -14.85 15.00
N ASP A 778 15.36 -16.01 15.27
CA ASP A 778 15.52 -16.71 16.55
C ASP A 778 17.03 -16.98 16.85
N LYS A 779 17.47 -16.68 18.07
CA LYS A 779 18.88 -16.83 18.49
C LYS A 779 19.33 -18.29 18.53
N LYS A 780 18.46 -19.23 18.92
CA LYS A 780 18.75 -20.68 18.93
C LYS A 780 18.93 -21.18 17.49
N LEU A 781 18.11 -20.69 16.56
CA LEU A 781 18.24 -20.95 15.12
C LEU A 781 19.55 -20.38 14.57
N ALA A 782 19.88 -19.12 14.90
CA ALA A 782 21.11 -18.47 14.47
C ALA A 782 22.36 -19.21 14.97
N ALA A 783 22.37 -19.66 16.23
CA ALA A 783 23.45 -20.46 16.80
C ALA A 783 23.62 -21.80 16.07
N LYS A 784 22.51 -22.47 15.71
CA LYS A 784 22.53 -23.70 14.90
C LYS A 784 23.14 -23.44 13.52
N LEU A 785 22.76 -22.36 12.84
CA LEU A 785 23.32 -21.97 11.55
C LEU A 785 24.83 -21.69 11.65
N TRP A 786 25.28 -20.99 12.69
CA TRP A 786 26.71 -20.73 12.92
C TRP A 786 27.53 -22.01 13.02
N SER A 787 26.99 -23.03 13.71
CA SER A 787 27.64 -24.34 13.84
C SER A 787 27.75 -25.10 12.51
N MET A 788 26.89 -24.78 11.53
CA MET A 788 26.85 -25.39 10.20
C MET A 788 27.76 -24.69 9.18
N GLY A 789 28.42 -23.59 9.55
CA GLY A 789 29.34 -22.85 8.68
C GLY A 789 28.67 -21.99 7.61
N SER A 790 27.37 -21.70 7.73
CA SER A 790 26.64 -20.77 6.84
C SER A 790 27.09 -19.32 7.05
N MET A 791 27.27 -18.57 5.95
CA MET A 791 27.89 -17.24 5.88
C MET A 791 27.05 -16.07 6.46
N ILE A 792 26.12 -16.33 7.37
CA ILE A 792 25.39 -15.24 8.00
C ILE A 792 26.31 -14.64 9.07
N ASP A 793 26.84 -13.45 8.78
CA ASP A 793 27.61 -12.62 9.72
C ASP A 793 26.64 -12.04 10.78
N VAL A 794 25.94 -12.90 11.51
CA VAL A 794 25.18 -12.56 12.73
C VAL A 794 26.20 -12.27 13.83
N GLN A 795 26.97 -11.18 13.73
CA GLN A 795 27.84 -10.79 14.84
C GLN A 795 26.97 -10.69 16.10
N PRO A 796 27.12 -11.62 17.08
CA PRO A 796 26.25 -11.62 18.24
C PRO A 796 26.66 -10.40 19.08
N THR A 797 25.76 -9.43 19.19
CA THR A 797 26.10 -8.16 19.87
C THR A 797 26.20 -8.31 21.38
N THR A 798 25.66 -9.36 21.99
CA THR A 798 25.85 -9.66 23.42
C THR A 798 25.67 -11.14 23.68
N VAL A 799 26.63 -11.75 24.40
CA VAL A 799 26.36 -12.99 25.13
C VAL A 799 25.50 -12.57 26.32
N ASP A 800 24.29 -13.13 26.43
CA ASP A 800 23.45 -12.92 27.60
C ASP A 800 24.16 -13.58 28.80
N VAL A 801 24.68 -12.76 29.72
CA VAL A 801 25.33 -13.24 30.94
C VAL A 801 24.25 -13.26 32.01
N ASP A 802 24.09 -14.39 32.70
CA ASP A 802 23.15 -14.50 33.83
C ASP A 802 23.49 -13.39 34.85
N PRO A 803 22.59 -12.42 35.07
CA PRO A 803 22.87 -11.27 35.93
C PRO A 803 23.07 -11.68 37.39
N PHE A 804 22.64 -12.90 37.77
CA PHE A 804 22.83 -13.46 39.11
C PHE A 804 24.13 -14.24 39.28
N GLU A 805 24.92 -14.50 38.23
CA GLU A 805 26.16 -15.28 38.33
C GLU A 805 27.15 -14.64 39.32
N ALA A 806 27.26 -13.31 39.33
CA ALA A 806 28.15 -12.57 40.21
C ALA A 806 27.67 -12.46 41.67
N VAL A 807 26.36 -12.65 41.91
CA VAL A 807 25.72 -12.50 43.23
C VAL A 807 25.14 -13.83 43.74
N SER A 808 25.48 -14.94 43.09
CA SER A 808 25.04 -16.26 43.51
C SER A 808 25.73 -16.70 44.79
N VAL A 809 24.94 -17.19 45.75
CA VAL A 809 25.41 -17.65 47.06
C VAL A 809 24.90 -19.06 47.33
N SER A 810 25.61 -19.82 48.16
CA SER A 810 25.12 -21.10 48.70
C SER A 810 24.47 -20.83 50.07
N ARG A 811 23.20 -21.22 50.22
CA ARG A 811 22.45 -21.11 51.48
C ARG A 811 21.78 -22.44 51.78
N SER A 812 21.89 -22.89 53.03
CA SER A 812 21.17 -24.08 53.54
C SER A 812 20.01 -23.64 54.40
N ALA A 813 18.88 -24.33 54.31
CA ALA A 813 17.73 -24.11 55.18
C ALA A 813 18.06 -24.48 56.63
N SER A 814 17.68 -23.61 57.57
CA SER A 814 17.84 -23.81 59.01
C SER A 814 16.78 -24.77 59.58
N VAL A 815 15.56 -24.71 59.03
CA VAL A 815 14.45 -25.58 59.39
C VAL A 815 13.81 -26.12 58.11
N VAL A 816 13.51 -27.42 58.10
CA VAL A 816 12.77 -28.07 57.01
C VAL A 816 11.76 -29.02 57.63
N TRP A 817 10.51 -28.95 57.16
CA TRP A 817 9.46 -29.88 57.55
C TRP A 817 8.51 -30.15 56.39
N GLY A 818 7.70 -31.20 56.53
CA GLY A 818 6.84 -31.69 55.47
C GLY A 818 7.33 -33.00 54.86
N SER A 819 6.39 -33.74 54.31
CA SER A 819 6.61 -34.93 53.49
C SER A 819 5.33 -35.23 52.72
N ASN A 820 5.43 -35.97 51.63
CA ASN A 820 4.25 -36.39 50.86
C ASN A 820 3.21 -37.12 51.74
N GLY A 821 1.95 -36.70 51.69
CA GLY A 821 0.83 -37.39 52.30
C GLY A 821 -0.32 -36.49 52.74
N ASN A 822 -1.29 -37.08 53.43
CA ASN A 822 -2.57 -36.42 53.78
C ASN A 822 -2.76 -36.25 55.29
N ASN A 823 -1.81 -36.69 56.13
CA ASN A 823 -1.87 -36.46 57.58
C ASN A 823 -1.44 -35.03 57.93
N SER A 824 -1.59 -34.64 59.19
CA SER A 824 -1.04 -33.37 59.72
C SER A 824 0.49 -33.36 59.57
N SER A 825 1.06 -32.21 59.22
CA SER A 825 2.49 -32.04 58.83
C SER A 825 2.92 -32.79 57.57
N GLN A 826 1.99 -33.37 56.80
CA GLN A 826 2.25 -33.89 55.47
C GLN A 826 1.55 -33.01 54.42
N PHE A 827 2.13 -32.92 53.24
CA PHE A 827 1.64 -32.10 52.15
C PHE A 827 1.45 -32.92 50.87
N ASN A 828 0.63 -32.41 49.98
CA ASN A 828 0.51 -32.87 48.61
C ASN A 828 0.49 -31.64 47.72
N ARG A 829 1.63 -31.38 47.08
CA ARG A 829 1.90 -30.17 46.28
C ARG A 829 1.51 -28.89 47.02
N PRO A 830 2.16 -28.58 48.16
CA PRO A 830 1.95 -27.28 48.78
C PRO A 830 2.38 -26.19 47.79
N ARG A 831 1.57 -25.15 47.57
CA ARG A 831 1.89 -24.11 46.58
C ARG A 831 2.32 -22.79 47.19
N ASP A 832 1.75 -22.44 48.34
CA ASP A 832 2.03 -21.16 48.96
C ASP A 832 2.23 -21.24 50.47
N VAL A 833 2.98 -20.28 51.00
CA VAL A 833 3.26 -20.09 52.43
C VAL A 833 3.11 -18.62 52.79
N ALA A 834 2.42 -18.32 53.89
CA ALA A 834 2.35 -16.97 54.44
C ALA A 834 2.63 -16.96 55.95
N VAL A 835 3.20 -15.87 56.44
CA VAL A 835 3.61 -15.68 57.82
C VAL A 835 2.74 -14.61 58.47
N GLY A 836 2.05 -14.97 59.56
CA GLY A 836 1.30 -14.01 60.36
C GLY A 836 2.21 -13.19 61.30
N ILE A 837 1.70 -12.07 61.80
CA ILE A 837 2.43 -11.15 62.71
C ILE A 837 3.00 -11.79 63.99
N ASN A 838 2.48 -12.95 64.40
CA ASN A 838 2.97 -13.73 65.55
C ASN A 838 3.98 -14.84 65.15
N ASN A 839 4.54 -14.79 63.93
CA ASN A 839 5.38 -15.83 63.31
C ASN A 839 4.69 -17.19 63.21
N GLU A 840 3.37 -17.19 63.08
CA GLU A 840 2.62 -18.40 62.74
C GLU A 840 2.68 -18.59 61.22
N VAL A 841 3.00 -19.80 60.78
CA VAL A 841 3.21 -20.11 59.37
C VAL A 841 1.99 -20.85 58.82
N TYR A 842 1.41 -20.35 57.74
CA TYR A 842 0.24 -20.88 57.09
C TYR A 842 0.62 -21.43 55.72
N VAL A 843 0.20 -22.65 55.40
CA VAL A 843 0.57 -23.33 54.16
C VAL A 843 -0.68 -23.76 53.41
N ALA A 844 -0.77 -23.39 52.14
CA ALA A 844 -1.79 -23.90 51.23
C ALA A 844 -1.37 -25.28 50.71
N ASP A 845 -1.99 -26.32 51.28
CA ASP A 845 -1.77 -27.72 50.92
C ASP A 845 -2.72 -28.09 49.77
N THR A 846 -2.35 -27.63 48.57
CA THR A 846 -3.25 -27.44 47.44
C THR A 846 -3.98 -28.71 47.02
N PHE A 847 -3.29 -29.84 46.82
CA PHE A 847 -3.95 -31.09 46.38
C PHE A 847 -4.58 -31.88 47.52
N ASN A 848 -4.39 -31.46 48.77
CA ASN A 848 -5.21 -31.90 49.89
C ASN A 848 -6.41 -30.96 50.14
N HIS A 849 -6.55 -29.88 49.38
CA HIS A 849 -7.65 -28.91 49.44
C HIS A 849 -7.88 -28.34 50.84
N ARG A 850 -6.80 -27.97 51.52
CA ARG A 850 -6.82 -27.50 52.92
C ARG A 850 -5.73 -26.48 53.19
N ILE A 851 -5.86 -25.74 54.28
CA ILE A 851 -4.81 -24.90 54.85
C ILE A 851 -4.29 -25.54 56.14
N GLN A 852 -2.97 -25.54 56.34
CA GLN A 852 -2.34 -25.99 57.58
C GLN A 852 -1.60 -24.83 58.24
N LYS A 853 -1.73 -24.72 59.56
CA LYS A 853 -1.08 -23.71 60.40
C LYS A 853 -0.03 -24.35 61.30
N PHE A 854 1.13 -23.70 61.38
CA PHE A 854 2.31 -24.14 62.11
C PHE A 854 2.85 -23.01 63.01
N ASP A 855 3.66 -23.36 64.00
CA ASP A 855 4.53 -22.39 64.67
C ASP A 855 5.82 -22.14 63.86
N GLN A 856 6.62 -21.17 64.30
CA GLN A 856 7.90 -20.80 63.67
C GLN A 856 8.94 -21.95 63.61
N ASP A 857 8.77 -23.00 64.43
CA ASP A 857 9.67 -24.16 64.46
C ASP A 857 9.17 -25.30 63.54
N GLY A 858 8.04 -25.09 62.82
CA GLY A 858 7.43 -26.06 61.93
C GLY A 858 6.54 -27.09 62.62
N ASN A 859 6.16 -26.89 63.89
CA ASN A 859 5.24 -27.78 64.58
C ASN A 859 3.80 -27.47 64.18
N PHE A 860 3.03 -28.52 63.89
CA PHE A 860 1.63 -28.40 63.51
C PHE A 860 0.76 -27.87 64.65
N ILE A 861 -0.08 -26.87 64.35
CA ILE A 861 -1.05 -26.27 65.27
C ILE A 861 -2.46 -26.76 64.93
N LEU A 862 -2.95 -26.46 63.73
CA LEU A 862 -4.31 -26.82 63.29
C LEU A 862 -4.41 -26.82 61.75
N GLN A 863 -5.51 -27.39 61.23
CA GLN A 863 -5.83 -27.41 59.80
C GLN A 863 -7.33 -27.23 59.58
N TRP A 864 -7.71 -26.68 58.43
CA TRP A 864 -9.11 -26.53 58.01
C TRP A 864 -9.24 -26.62 56.49
N GLY A 865 -10.48 -26.78 56.03
CA GLY A 865 -10.80 -27.00 54.63
C GLY A 865 -10.87 -28.48 54.25
N ASN A 866 -11.65 -28.74 53.22
CA ASN A 866 -11.76 -30.03 52.55
C ASN A 866 -12.18 -29.81 51.10
N TYR A 867 -11.96 -30.81 50.24
CA TYR A 867 -12.40 -30.75 48.85
C TYR A 867 -13.90 -30.46 48.72
N GLY A 868 -14.26 -29.52 47.85
CA GLY A 868 -15.63 -29.30 47.38
C GLY A 868 -15.70 -28.30 46.23
N ILE A 869 -16.60 -28.54 45.28
CA ILE A 869 -16.89 -27.67 44.14
C ILE A 869 -18.17 -26.89 44.43
N ILE A 870 -18.16 -25.58 44.16
CA ILE A 870 -19.32 -24.70 44.37
C ILE A 870 -19.97 -24.33 43.02
N ASP A 871 -21.29 -24.48 42.93
CA ASP A 871 -22.09 -24.27 41.71
C ASP A 871 -22.90 -22.96 41.71
N HIS A 872 -22.35 -21.90 42.31
CA HIS A 872 -22.93 -20.55 42.39
C HIS A 872 -24.26 -20.47 43.15
N SER A 873 -24.63 -21.51 43.91
CA SER A 873 -25.73 -21.43 44.88
C SER A 873 -25.21 -20.82 46.20
N ASP A 874 -25.88 -19.77 46.70
CA ASP A 874 -25.56 -18.98 47.92
C ASP A 874 -25.41 -19.83 49.20
N ASN A 875 -24.34 -20.60 49.32
CA ASN A 875 -23.98 -21.34 50.52
C ASN A 875 -22.55 -20.95 50.94
N ILE A 876 -22.48 -20.18 52.03
CA ILE A 876 -21.24 -19.95 52.78
C ILE A 876 -20.75 -21.32 53.26
N THR A 877 -19.71 -21.85 52.59
CA THR A 877 -19.11 -23.15 52.86
C THR A 877 -17.59 -23.02 52.90
N ASP A 878 -16.98 -23.73 53.85
CA ASP A 878 -15.54 -23.78 54.11
C ASP A 878 -14.79 -24.80 53.25
N VAL A 879 -15.45 -25.35 52.22
CA VAL A 879 -14.83 -26.23 51.25
C VAL A 879 -13.93 -25.44 50.30
N LEU A 880 -12.86 -26.08 49.84
CA LEU A 880 -11.86 -25.52 48.95
C LEU A 880 -11.64 -26.43 47.74
N ASN A 881 -11.20 -25.86 46.62
CA ASN A 881 -10.86 -26.57 45.40
C ASN A 881 -9.53 -26.07 44.85
N GLU A 882 -8.46 -26.71 45.33
CA GLU A 882 -7.06 -26.34 45.04
C GLU A 882 -6.82 -24.90 45.47
N PRO A 883 -6.69 -24.64 46.79
CA PRO A 883 -6.26 -23.32 47.25
C PRO A 883 -4.80 -23.11 46.83
N TRP A 884 -4.50 -21.97 46.20
CA TRP A 884 -3.14 -21.64 45.75
C TRP A 884 -2.48 -20.66 46.70
N GLY A 885 -2.65 -19.36 46.48
CA GLY A 885 -2.08 -18.31 47.32
C GLY A 885 -2.91 -18.02 48.56
N LEU A 886 -2.25 -17.52 49.60
CA LEU A 886 -2.87 -17.08 50.83
C LEU A 886 -2.16 -15.86 51.43
N GLY A 887 -2.92 -14.98 52.07
CA GLY A 887 -2.39 -13.80 52.74
C GLY A 887 -2.94 -13.69 54.15
N VAL A 888 -2.12 -13.19 55.08
CA VAL A 888 -2.53 -12.97 56.48
C VAL A 888 -2.50 -11.49 56.79
N SER A 889 -3.63 -10.94 57.25
CA SER A 889 -3.70 -9.54 57.66
C SER A 889 -3.20 -9.34 59.10
N ASP A 890 -2.87 -8.09 59.45
CA ASP A 890 -2.40 -7.70 60.79
C ASP A 890 -3.34 -8.08 61.95
N ASP A 891 -4.65 -8.19 61.66
CA ASP A 891 -5.66 -8.62 62.63
C ASP A 891 -5.77 -10.16 62.75
N GLY A 892 -4.94 -10.91 62.01
CA GLY A 892 -4.85 -12.37 62.04
C GLY A 892 -5.91 -13.08 61.22
N MET A 893 -6.56 -12.39 60.27
CA MET A 893 -7.46 -13.03 59.30
C MET A 893 -6.64 -13.63 58.15
N VAL A 894 -7.06 -14.80 57.68
CA VAL A 894 -6.39 -15.53 56.60
C VAL A 894 -7.28 -15.48 55.36
N TYR A 895 -6.77 -14.89 54.29
CA TYR A 895 -7.41 -14.80 52.99
C TYR A 895 -6.83 -15.88 52.09
N VAL A 896 -7.68 -16.64 51.41
CA VAL A 896 -7.26 -17.78 50.58
C VAL A 896 -7.83 -17.60 49.19
N ALA A 897 -6.96 -17.70 48.18
CA ALA A 897 -7.36 -17.81 46.79
C ALA A 897 -7.83 -19.25 46.50
N ASP A 898 -9.15 -19.44 46.47
CA ASP A 898 -9.80 -20.73 46.20
C ASP A 898 -9.93 -20.90 44.67
N THR A 899 -8.78 -21.20 44.04
CA THR A 899 -8.54 -21.00 42.61
C THR A 899 -9.59 -21.62 41.70
N TRP A 900 -9.93 -22.90 41.88
CA TRP A 900 -10.91 -23.57 41.01
C TRP A 900 -12.35 -23.52 41.52
N ASN A 901 -12.61 -22.78 42.60
CA ASN A 901 -13.95 -22.26 42.92
C ASN A 901 -14.10 -20.78 42.56
N HIS A 902 -13.06 -20.15 41.98
CA HIS A 902 -13.10 -18.81 41.41
C HIS A 902 -13.50 -17.72 42.42
N ARG A 903 -13.00 -17.82 43.66
CA ARG A 903 -13.36 -16.92 44.76
C ARG A 903 -12.20 -16.69 45.73
N ILE A 904 -12.32 -15.65 46.55
CA ILE A 904 -11.53 -15.46 47.75
C ILE A 904 -12.34 -15.88 48.96
N VAL A 905 -11.71 -16.60 49.89
CA VAL A 905 -12.32 -17.04 51.15
C VAL A 905 -11.56 -16.46 52.33
N LYS A 906 -12.27 -15.85 53.27
CA LYS A 906 -11.73 -15.23 54.48
C LYS A 906 -11.98 -16.12 55.69
N PHE A 907 -10.94 -16.46 56.43
CA PHE A 907 -10.97 -17.23 57.68
C PHE A 907 -10.43 -16.41 58.84
N ASP A 908 -10.82 -16.75 60.08
CA ASP A 908 -10.07 -16.32 61.26
C ASP A 908 -8.88 -17.25 61.55
N SER A 909 -8.03 -16.83 62.49
CA SER A 909 -6.86 -17.59 62.95
C SER A 909 -7.17 -18.95 63.61
N ASP A 910 -8.44 -19.22 63.94
CA ASP A 910 -8.95 -20.51 64.42
C ASP A 910 -9.41 -21.43 63.26
N GLY A 911 -9.29 -20.98 62.00
CA GLY A 911 -9.69 -21.72 60.80
C GLY A 911 -11.20 -21.68 60.51
N LYS A 912 -11.96 -20.76 61.12
CA LYS A 912 -13.40 -20.61 60.84
C LYS A 912 -13.65 -19.60 59.74
N MET A 913 -14.40 -20.02 58.73
CA MET A 913 -14.80 -19.14 57.63
C MET A 913 -15.63 -17.96 58.15
N LYS A 914 -15.32 -16.77 57.66
CA LYS A 914 -16.02 -15.51 57.94
C LYS A 914 -16.79 -15.01 56.75
N ASP A 915 -16.18 -15.06 55.58
CA ASP A 915 -16.75 -14.49 54.36
C ASP A 915 -16.16 -15.15 53.10
N SER A 916 -16.81 -14.92 51.96
CA SER A 916 -16.25 -15.24 50.64
C SER A 916 -16.92 -14.40 49.56
N TRP A 917 -16.15 -14.01 48.54
CA TRP A 917 -16.65 -13.31 47.37
C TRP A 917 -15.91 -13.75 46.11
N GLY A 918 -16.54 -13.54 44.96
CA GLY A 918 -16.05 -14.00 43.66
C GLY A 918 -16.88 -15.15 43.10
N SER A 919 -16.90 -15.25 41.78
CA SER A 919 -17.59 -16.28 41.02
C SER A 919 -16.90 -16.44 39.66
N PHE A 920 -17.03 -17.60 39.02
CA PHE A 920 -16.47 -17.81 37.69
C PHE A 920 -17.02 -16.82 36.67
N GLY A 921 -16.14 -16.10 35.98
CA GLY A 921 -16.48 -15.25 34.83
C GLY A 921 -15.28 -14.50 34.26
N ASP A 922 -15.42 -14.08 33.01
CA ASP A 922 -14.42 -13.33 32.22
C ASP A 922 -14.86 -11.89 31.91
N GLY A 923 -15.88 -11.40 32.61
CA GLY A 923 -16.42 -10.04 32.45
C GLY A 923 -15.69 -8.98 33.27
N ASP A 924 -15.96 -7.71 32.96
CA ASP A 924 -15.32 -6.54 33.59
C ASP A 924 -15.58 -6.41 35.10
N ASP A 925 -16.61 -7.08 35.62
CA ASP A 925 -16.94 -7.06 37.04
C ASP A 925 -15.84 -7.70 37.89
N LEU A 926 -15.38 -7.03 38.96
CA LEU A 926 -14.29 -7.51 39.83
C LEU A 926 -14.61 -8.85 40.51
N TYR A 927 -15.90 -9.15 40.72
CA TYR A 927 -16.35 -10.42 41.30
C TYR A 927 -16.41 -11.56 40.28
N SER A 928 -16.28 -11.28 38.98
CA SER A 928 -16.10 -12.29 37.95
C SER A 928 -14.61 -12.64 37.86
N MET A 929 -14.21 -13.75 38.47
CA MET A 929 -12.82 -14.18 38.56
C MET A 929 -12.60 -15.43 37.70
N TRP A 930 -11.44 -15.51 37.06
CA TRP A 930 -11.00 -16.69 36.35
C TRP A 930 -9.71 -17.22 36.97
N GLY A 931 -9.86 -18.04 38.01
CA GLY A 931 -8.75 -18.74 38.61
C GLY A 931 -7.85 -17.78 39.37
N PRO A 932 -8.35 -17.15 40.44
CA PRO A 932 -7.50 -16.30 41.28
C PRO A 932 -6.39 -17.15 41.89
N ARG A 933 -5.13 -16.74 41.76
CA ARG A 933 -3.99 -17.56 42.20
C ARG A 933 -3.24 -17.01 43.40
N GLU A 934 -3.34 -15.71 43.67
CA GLU A 934 -2.67 -15.04 44.78
C GLU A 934 -3.60 -14.05 45.47
N VAL A 935 -3.41 -13.85 46.78
CA VAL A 935 -4.10 -12.83 47.56
C VAL A 935 -3.19 -12.26 48.64
N THR A 936 -2.91 -10.95 48.56
CA THR A 936 -2.10 -10.25 49.55
C THR A 936 -2.86 -9.06 50.15
N ILE A 937 -2.43 -8.59 51.32
CA ILE A 937 -3.04 -7.47 52.03
C ILE A 937 -2.01 -6.35 52.11
N GLY A 938 -2.35 -5.19 51.56
CA GLY A 938 -1.46 -4.03 51.59
C GLY A 938 -1.46 -3.31 52.95
N PRO A 939 -0.47 -2.43 53.20
CA PRO A 939 -0.41 -1.60 54.41
C PRO A 939 -1.56 -0.58 54.49
N ASP A 940 -2.27 -0.35 53.39
CA ASP A 940 -3.51 0.43 53.30
C ASP A 940 -4.74 -0.35 53.81
N GLY A 941 -4.58 -1.64 54.12
CA GLY A 941 -5.63 -2.55 54.53
C GLY A 941 -6.47 -3.10 53.37
N LEU A 942 -6.11 -2.83 52.11
CA LEU A 942 -6.81 -3.39 50.94
C LEU A 942 -6.34 -4.80 50.62
N VAL A 943 -7.21 -5.58 49.99
CA VAL A 943 -6.97 -6.95 49.56
C VAL A 943 -6.72 -6.95 48.06
N TYR A 944 -5.54 -7.39 47.64
CA TYR A 944 -5.09 -7.43 46.24
C TYR A 944 -5.09 -8.87 45.75
N VAL A 945 -5.85 -9.13 44.70
CA VAL A 945 -6.08 -10.49 44.18
C VAL A 945 -5.52 -10.60 42.78
N ALA A 946 -4.65 -11.58 42.54
CA ALA A 946 -4.22 -11.96 41.19
C ALA A 946 -5.35 -12.73 40.49
N ASP A 947 -6.19 -12.03 39.74
CA ASP A 947 -7.23 -12.65 38.90
C ASP A 947 -6.60 -13.12 37.57
N THR A 948 -5.81 -14.19 37.67
CA THR A 948 -4.83 -14.61 36.67
C THR A 948 -5.42 -14.83 35.28
N GLY A 949 -6.54 -15.54 35.18
CA GLY A 949 -7.18 -15.84 33.89
C GLY A 949 -7.78 -14.61 33.21
N ASN A 950 -8.17 -13.60 34.00
CA ASN A 950 -8.63 -12.30 33.50
C ASN A 950 -7.50 -11.28 33.35
N LYS A 951 -6.26 -11.69 33.61
CA LYS A 951 -5.04 -10.91 33.34
C LYS A 951 -5.04 -9.55 34.03
N ARG A 952 -5.48 -9.52 35.29
CA ARG A 952 -5.62 -8.30 36.09
C ARG A 952 -5.37 -8.54 37.56
N ILE A 953 -5.15 -7.46 38.30
CA ILE A 953 -5.24 -7.46 39.76
C ILE A 953 -6.55 -6.84 40.18
N SER A 954 -7.37 -7.60 40.90
CA SER A 954 -8.65 -7.13 41.45
C SER A 954 -8.46 -6.69 42.90
N VAL A 955 -8.82 -5.44 43.21
CA VAL A 955 -8.59 -4.84 44.54
C VAL A 955 -9.90 -4.69 45.29
N PHE A 956 -9.93 -5.14 46.54
CA PHE A 956 -11.10 -5.12 47.42
C PHE A 956 -10.78 -4.50 48.78
N THR A 957 -11.80 -4.12 49.54
CA THR A 957 -11.67 -3.88 50.99
C THR A 957 -11.64 -5.20 51.76
N GLN A 958 -11.35 -5.14 53.07
CA GLN A 958 -11.35 -6.34 53.93
C GLN A 958 -12.74 -6.97 54.09
N GLU A 959 -13.82 -6.24 53.76
CA GLU A 959 -15.21 -6.69 53.69
C GLU A 959 -15.60 -7.22 52.31
N GLY A 960 -14.65 -7.36 51.38
CA GLY A 960 -14.90 -7.89 50.04
C GLY A 960 -15.56 -6.89 49.09
N ILE A 961 -15.57 -5.59 49.40
CA ILE A 961 -16.14 -4.56 48.51
C ILE A 961 -15.11 -4.21 47.42
N GLY A 962 -15.47 -4.42 46.16
CA GLY A 962 -14.63 -4.07 45.01
C GLY A 962 -14.26 -2.58 44.97
N VAL A 963 -12.96 -2.29 44.83
CA VAL A 963 -12.41 -0.94 44.82
C VAL A 963 -11.97 -0.54 43.41
N ARG A 964 -11.06 -1.30 42.81
CA ARG A 964 -10.48 -1.03 41.49
C ARG A 964 -9.84 -2.26 40.86
N GLN A 965 -9.51 -2.14 39.58
CA GLN A 965 -8.66 -3.07 38.83
C GLN A 965 -7.31 -2.40 38.56
N ILE A 966 -6.25 -3.21 38.54
CA ILE A 966 -4.91 -2.81 38.10
C ILE A 966 -4.48 -3.72 36.96
N GLY A 967 -3.98 -3.09 35.89
CA GLY A 967 -3.58 -3.75 34.65
C GLY A 967 -4.75 -4.24 33.79
N GLU A 968 -4.40 -4.65 32.58
CA GLU A 968 -5.28 -5.28 31.60
C GLU A 968 -4.50 -6.30 30.77
N GLY A 969 -5.18 -7.16 30.00
CA GLY A 969 -4.52 -8.24 29.26
C GLY A 969 -3.58 -7.73 28.15
N GLY A 970 -2.31 -8.12 28.18
CA GLY A 970 -1.35 -7.81 27.12
C GLY A 970 0.13 -7.92 27.53
N ALA A 971 1.01 -7.29 26.76
CA ALA A 971 2.47 -7.37 26.91
C ALA A 971 3.18 -6.01 27.01
N LEU A 972 2.47 -4.90 26.77
CA LEU A 972 3.01 -3.56 26.93
C LEU A 972 3.11 -3.18 28.42
N GLN A 973 3.66 -2.01 28.69
CA GLN A 973 3.80 -1.50 30.07
C GLN A 973 2.43 -1.30 30.71
N GLY A 974 2.26 -1.81 31.93
CA GLY A 974 0.98 -1.81 32.64
C GLY A 974 0.00 -2.90 32.21
N GLU A 975 0.23 -3.57 31.07
CA GLU A 975 -0.52 -4.75 30.67
C GLU A 975 0.08 -6.02 31.32
N LEU A 976 -0.74 -7.01 31.62
CA LEU A 976 -0.38 -8.22 32.33
C LEU A 976 -0.74 -9.47 31.50
N GLU A 977 0.05 -10.52 31.62
CA GLU A 977 -0.23 -11.84 31.05
C GLU A 977 0.10 -12.92 32.07
N GLU A 978 -0.94 -13.59 32.57
CA GLU A 978 -0.87 -14.50 33.72
C GLU A 978 -0.14 -13.89 34.94
N PRO A 979 -0.68 -12.81 35.54
CA PRO A 979 -0.19 -12.31 36.81
C PRO A 979 -0.42 -13.37 37.90
N VAL A 980 0.62 -13.68 38.68
CA VAL A 980 0.52 -14.65 39.80
C VAL A 980 0.97 -14.03 41.11
N GLY A 981 2.25 -14.10 41.47
CA GLY A 981 2.77 -13.51 42.71
C GLY A 981 2.50 -12.01 42.80
N ILE A 982 1.99 -11.55 43.95
CA ILE A 982 1.78 -10.12 44.24
C ILE A 982 2.28 -9.85 45.65
N VAL A 983 3.03 -8.75 45.81
CA VAL A 983 3.37 -8.22 47.13
C VAL A 983 3.25 -6.70 47.13
N VAL A 984 2.82 -6.11 48.25
CA VAL A 984 2.69 -4.66 48.41
C VAL A 984 3.73 -4.20 49.43
N GLY A 985 4.59 -3.27 49.05
CA GLY A 985 5.60 -2.71 49.95
C GLY A 985 5.00 -1.71 50.94
N ASP A 986 5.76 -1.42 52.01
CA ASP A 986 5.37 -0.43 53.05
C ASP A 986 5.10 0.97 52.49
N ASP A 987 5.69 1.31 51.35
CA ASP A 987 5.48 2.57 50.63
C ASP A 987 4.19 2.59 49.78
N GLY A 988 3.46 1.47 49.74
CA GLY A 988 2.28 1.26 48.92
C GLY A 988 2.57 0.87 47.46
N SER A 989 3.84 0.64 47.08
CA SER A 989 4.17 0.13 45.75
C SER A 989 3.74 -1.33 45.61
N ILE A 990 3.10 -1.66 44.49
CA ILE A 990 2.56 -2.99 44.22
C ILE A 990 3.47 -3.69 43.21
N TYR A 991 4.05 -4.83 43.60
CA TYR A 991 4.92 -5.64 42.76
C TYR A 991 4.13 -6.85 42.26
N VAL A 992 4.10 -7.05 40.95
CA VAL A 992 3.32 -8.10 40.29
C VAL A 992 4.26 -8.97 39.46
N ALA A 993 4.25 -10.28 39.71
CA ALA A 993 4.88 -11.27 38.87
C ALA A 993 4.02 -11.48 37.62
N ASP A 994 4.38 -10.75 36.57
CA ASP A 994 3.79 -10.84 35.24
C ASP A 994 4.42 -12.04 34.52
N THR A 995 4.00 -13.22 34.98
CA THR A 995 4.72 -14.49 34.82
C THR A 995 4.99 -14.79 33.37
N TRP A 996 3.96 -14.76 32.53
CA TRP A 996 4.15 -15.10 31.14
C TRP A 996 4.92 -14.02 30.40
N ASN A 997 4.90 -12.74 30.80
CA ASN A 997 5.83 -11.72 30.26
C ASN A 997 7.26 -11.81 30.81
N ALA A 998 7.54 -12.75 31.72
CA ALA A 998 8.86 -12.98 32.34
C ALA A 998 9.47 -11.71 32.94
N ARG A 999 8.64 -10.96 33.66
CA ARG A 999 9.04 -9.70 34.29
C ARG A 999 8.30 -9.49 35.60
N ILE A 1000 8.90 -8.69 36.47
CA ILE A 1000 8.19 -8.10 37.60
C ILE A 1000 7.81 -6.68 37.18
N GLN A 1001 6.52 -6.35 37.29
CA GLN A 1001 6.03 -4.99 37.11
C GLN A 1001 5.71 -4.35 38.45
N VAL A 1002 6.00 -3.06 38.58
CA VAL A 1002 5.73 -2.27 39.77
C VAL A 1002 4.71 -1.20 39.44
N PHE A 1003 3.68 -1.09 40.27
CA PHE A 1003 2.62 -0.09 40.17
C PHE A 1003 2.60 0.80 41.41
N THR A 1004 2.04 1.99 41.28
CA THR A 1004 1.68 2.83 42.44
C THR A 1004 0.56 2.15 43.23
N GLY A 1005 0.34 2.61 44.47
CA GLY A 1005 -0.83 2.22 45.24
C GLY A 1005 -2.15 2.47 44.49
N GLU A 1006 -2.24 3.49 43.64
CA GLU A 1006 -3.44 3.75 42.83
C GLU A 1006 -3.59 2.82 41.61
N GLY A 1007 -2.54 2.08 41.23
CA GLY A 1007 -2.54 1.16 40.09
C GLY A 1007 -1.88 1.69 38.81
N ASP A 1008 -1.17 2.82 38.89
CA ASP A 1008 -0.42 3.34 37.73
C ASP A 1008 0.92 2.62 37.59
N TYR A 1009 1.30 2.23 36.37
CA TYR A 1009 2.61 1.63 36.09
C TYR A 1009 3.76 2.57 36.51
N LEU A 1010 4.75 2.02 37.21
CA LEU A 1010 5.97 2.73 37.62
C LEU A 1010 7.21 2.28 36.86
N ARG A 1011 7.50 0.97 36.88
CA ARG A 1011 8.74 0.39 36.34
C ARG A 1011 8.62 -1.13 36.22
N GLU A 1012 9.58 -1.75 35.53
CA GLU A 1012 9.68 -3.20 35.39
C GLU A 1012 11.14 -3.65 35.27
N TRP A 1013 11.38 -4.94 35.49
CA TRP A 1013 12.63 -5.61 35.13
C TRP A 1013 12.36 -7.07 34.73
N SER A 1014 13.21 -7.60 33.84
CA SER A 1014 13.10 -8.98 33.34
C SER A 1014 13.54 -10.00 34.40
N VAL A 1015 12.90 -11.16 34.38
CA VAL A 1015 13.25 -12.35 35.17
C VAL A 1015 13.59 -13.48 34.18
N PRO A 1016 14.88 -13.74 33.90
CA PRO A 1016 15.30 -14.62 32.82
C PRO A 1016 14.77 -16.06 32.92
N GLU A 1017 14.49 -16.59 34.10
CA GLU A 1017 14.10 -17.99 34.32
C GLU A 1017 12.60 -18.23 34.36
N TRP A 1018 11.79 -17.23 34.03
CA TRP A 1018 10.35 -17.37 33.82
C TRP A 1018 10.03 -17.59 32.33
N GLU A 1019 10.72 -18.55 31.69
CA GLU A 1019 10.51 -18.83 30.26
C GLU A 1019 9.32 -19.76 29.99
N GLY A 1020 9.03 -20.70 30.90
CA GLY A 1020 7.98 -21.69 30.72
C GLY A 1020 6.57 -21.15 30.87
N GLN A 1021 5.64 -21.83 30.18
CA GLN A 1021 4.22 -21.46 30.15
C GLN A 1021 3.33 -22.48 30.86
N SER A 1022 3.91 -23.38 31.66
CA SER A 1022 3.10 -24.36 32.39
C SER A 1022 2.09 -23.64 33.28
N LEU A 1023 0.91 -24.23 33.44
CA LEU A 1023 -0.08 -23.70 34.38
C LEU A 1023 0.33 -24.01 35.82
N ASP A 1024 1.34 -24.84 36.04
CA ASP A 1024 1.70 -25.44 37.33
C ASP A 1024 2.93 -24.79 37.99
N ASN A 1025 3.86 -24.24 37.20
CA ASN A 1025 5.16 -23.70 37.59
C ASN A 1025 5.11 -22.20 37.95
N LYS A 1026 4.14 -21.78 38.77
CA LYS A 1026 3.91 -20.35 38.98
C LYS A 1026 4.79 -19.74 40.07
N PRO A 1027 5.43 -18.58 39.80
CA PRO A 1027 6.26 -17.90 40.78
C PRO A 1027 5.45 -17.00 41.72
N PHE A 1028 5.97 -16.85 42.93
CA PHE A 1028 5.44 -15.99 44.00
C PHE A 1028 6.49 -14.93 44.36
N LEU A 1029 6.03 -13.85 45.00
CA LEU A 1029 6.86 -12.72 45.40
C LEU A 1029 6.80 -12.51 46.91
N ALA A 1030 7.92 -12.10 47.50
CA ALA A 1030 7.98 -11.62 48.88
C ALA A 1030 8.80 -10.33 48.96
N ILE A 1031 8.53 -9.50 49.96
CA ILE A 1031 9.34 -8.34 50.30
C ILE A 1031 9.80 -8.48 51.75
N ASP A 1032 11.08 -8.21 52.00
CA ASP A 1032 11.58 -8.15 53.37
C ASP A 1032 11.59 -6.72 53.93
N ASN A 1033 11.87 -6.60 55.23
CA ASN A 1033 11.96 -5.31 55.92
C ASN A 1033 13.08 -4.37 55.41
N ALA A 1034 14.00 -4.87 54.58
CA ALA A 1034 15.03 -4.06 53.93
C ALA A 1034 14.57 -3.56 52.54
N GLY A 1035 13.36 -3.93 52.11
CA GLY A 1035 12.81 -3.61 50.79
C GLY A 1035 13.37 -4.45 49.65
N ARG A 1036 14.00 -5.60 49.95
CA ARG A 1036 14.47 -6.53 48.93
C ARG A 1036 13.29 -7.35 48.42
N ILE A 1037 13.16 -7.42 47.09
CA ILE A 1037 12.09 -8.15 46.42
C ILE A 1037 12.61 -9.54 46.09
N PHE A 1038 12.03 -10.57 46.70
CA PHE A 1038 12.34 -11.96 46.41
C PHE A 1038 11.33 -12.53 45.44
N ALA A 1039 11.79 -13.38 44.53
CA ALA A 1039 10.93 -14.15 43.65
C ALA A 1039 11.43 -15.59 43.53
N SER A 1040 10.49 -16.52 43.49
CA SER A 1040 10.80 -17.90 43.13
C SER A 1040 10.97 -18.04 41.61
N ALA A 1041 11.92 -18.88 41.20
CA ALA A 1041 12.01 -19.39 39.83
C ALA A 1041 11.80 -20.90 39.85
N PRO A 1042 10.54 -21.37 39.72
CA PRO A 1042 10.22 -22.78 39.76
C PRO A 1042 11.05 -23.61 38.78
N GLU A 1043 11.22 -23.15 37.54
CA GLU A 1043 12.01 -23.84 36.50
C GLU A 1043 13.52 -23.62 36.61
N GLY A 1044 13.93 -22.53 37.27
CA GLY A 1044 15.33 -22.25 37.56
C GLY A 1044 15.84 -22.97 38.80
N TYR A 1045 14.97 -23.65 39.54
CA TYR A 1045 15.26 -24.32 40.81
C TYR A 1045 15.95 -23.41 41.83
N ARG A 1046 15.61 -22.12 41.85
CA ARG A 1046 16.29 -21.11 42.66
C ARG A 1046 15.37 -19.99 43.13
N ILE A 1047 15.84 -19.28 44.15
CA ILE A 1047 15.27 -18.02 44.62
C ILE A 1047 16.20 -16.87 44.20
N MET A 1048 15.60 -15.78 43.75
CA MET A 1048 16.29 -14.56 43.32
C MET A 1048 15.80 -13.38 44.14
N ALA A 1049 16.69 -12.41 44.37
CA ALA A 1049 16.35 -11.16 45.02
C ALA A 1049 16.87 -9.94 44.26
N TRP A 1050 16.05 -8.89 44.21
CA TRP A 1050 16.38 -7.59 43.64
C TRP A 1050 16.25 -6.48 44.69
N ASP A 1051 16.90 -5.36 44.45
CA ASP A 1051 16.55 -4.12 45.13
C ASP A 1051 15.26 -3.50 44.56
N VAL A 1052 14.78 -2.44 45.18
CA VAL A 1052 13.55 -1.75 44.73
C VAL A 1052 13.64 -1.18 43.30
N TYR A 1053 14.83 -1.07 42.71
CA TYR A 1053 15.05 -0.57 41.36
C TYR A 1053 15.25 -1.69 40.32
N GLY A 1054 15.22 -2.96 40.74
CA GLY A 1054 15.40 -4.11 39.85
C GLY A 1054 16.86 -4.50 39.63
N ALA A 1055 17.80 -4.07 40.47
CA ALA A 1055 19.18 -4.55 40.41
C ALA A 1055 19.31 -5.90 41.15
N PRO A 1056 19.96 -6.93 40.57
CA PRO A 1056 20.19 -8.22 41.24
C PRO A 1056 21.00 -8.04 42.52
N VAL A 1057 20.51 -8.58 43.64
CA VAL A 1057 21.18 -8.49 44.96
C VAL A 1057 21.77 -9.83 45.38
N LEU A 1058 21.01 -10.92 45.26
CA LEU A 1058 21.46 -12.27 45.60
C LEU A 1058 20.60 -13.35 44.95
N GLY A 1059 21.14 -14.54 44.74
CA GLY A 1059 20.38 -15.70 44.29
C GLY A 1059 20.98 -17.03 44.78
N TRP A 1060 20.14 -18.03 45.05
CA TRP A 1060 20.59 -19.35 45.50
C TRP A 1060 19.61 -20.46 45.12
N GLY A 1061 20.12 -21.67 44.99
CA GLY A 1061 19.35 -22.87 44.66
C GLY A 1061 19.96 -23.64 43.49
N ASN A 1062 19.66 -24.94 43.45
CA ASN A 1062 19.95 -25.85 42.35
C ASN A 1062 18.86 -26.92 42.33
N TYR A 1063 18.79 -27.70 41.25
CA TYR A 1063 17.92 -28.88 41.20
C TYR A 1063 18.32 -29.92 42.25
N GLY A 1064 17.39 -30.33 43.12
CA GLY A 1064 17.60 -31.41 44.07
C GLY A 1064 16.65 -31.37 45.26
N ASN A 1065 16.92 -32.24 46.24
CA ASN A 1065 16.10 -32.39 47.46
C ASN A 1065 16.91 -32.27 48.75
N ASP A 1066 18.15 -31.78 48.69
CA ASP A 1066 18.93 -31.47 49.89
C ASP A 1066 18.49 -30.13 50.51
N LEU A 1067 19.21 -29.67 51.54
CA LEU A 1067 18.88 -28.44 52.27
C LEU A 1067 19.21 -27.14 51.52
N GLN A 1068 19.86 -27.22 50.35
CA GLN A 1068 20.28 -26.07 49.53
C GLN A 1068 19.60 -26.04 48.17
N SER A 1069 18.88 -27.10 47.82
CA SER A 1069 18.34 -27.36 46.50
C SER A 1069 16.82 -27.42 46.54
N PHE A 1070 16.20 -27.23 45.38
CA PHE A 1070 14.76 -27.26 45.20
C PHE A 1070 14.39 -28.15 44.00
N ASP A 1071 13.19 -28.72 43.99
CA ASP A 1071 12.64 -29.43 42.83
C ASP A 1071 11.62 -28.54 42.11
N LEU A 1072 10.75 -27.86 42.87
CA LEU A 1072 9.83 -26.85 42.31
C LEU A 1072 9.54 -25.77 43.37
N PRO A 1073 10.42 -24.78 43.55
CA PRO A 1073 10.18 -23.71 44.53
C PRO A 1073 9.07 -22.77 44.04
N THR A 1074 7.99 -22.61 44.80
CA THR A 1074 6.86 -21.73 44.46
C THR A 1074 6.64 -20.64 45.51
N GLY A 1075 5.81 -20.89 46.52
CA GLY A 1075 5.42 -19.94 47.55
C GLY A 1075 6.61 -19.40 48.32
N ILE A 1076 6.59 -18.11 48.61
CA ILE A 1076 7.64 -17.45 49.36
C ILE A 1076 7.05 -16.32 50.19
N ASP A 1077 7.43 -16.24 51.46
CA ASP A 1077 7.08 -15.13 52.32
C ASP A 1077 8.19 -14.86 53.34
N SER A 1078 8.27 -13.61 53.82
CA SER A 1078 9.30 -13.18 54.76
C SER A 1078 8.75 -12.95 56.15
N ASP A 1079 9.56 -13.26 57.17
CA ASP A 1079 9.23 -12.94 58.55
C ASP A 1079 9.73 -11.55 58.97
N ALA A 1080 9.28 -11.09 60.14
CA ALA A 1080 9.69 -9.79 60.69
C ALA A 1080 11.20 -9.66 61.01
N PHE A 1081 11.97 -10.74 60.93
CA PHE A 1081 13.42 -10.76 61.13
C PHE A 1081 14.20 -10.86 59.81
N GLY A 1082 13.51 -10.86 58.66
CA GLY A 1082 14.10 -10.99 57.33
C GLY A 1082 14.49 -12.42 56.94
N GLY A 1083 14.00 -13.43 57.69
CA GLY A 1083 14.04 -14.83 57.28
C GLY A 1083 13.00 -15.10 56.19
N LEU A 1084 13.22 -16.14 55.40
CA LEU A 1084 12.37 -16.51 54.27
C LEU A 1084 11.85 -17.94 54.41
N TYR A 1085 10.54 -18.10 54.32
CA TYR A 1085 9.89 -19.39 54.13
C TYR A 1085 9.69 -19.62 52.64
N VAL A 1086 10.04 -20.82 52.17
CA VAL A 1086 9.89 -21.22 50.78
C VAL A 1086 9.19 -22.56 50.72
N THR A 1087 8.16 -22.64 49.89
CA THR A 1087 7.48 -23.88 49.57
C THR A 1087 8.17 -24.56 48.40
N ASP A 1088 8.58 -25.81 48.58
CA ASP A 1088 9.17 -26.65 47.53
C ASP A 1088 8.16 -27.72 47.14
N THR A 1089 7.31 -27.37 46.16
CA THR A 1089 6.06 -28.06 45.84
C THR A 1089 6.26 -29.52 45.49
N ASP A 1090 7.22 -29.84 44.62
CA ASP A 1090 7.42 -31.21 44.14
C ASP A 1090 8.19 -32.09 45.16
N ASN A 1091 8.89 -31.48 46.12
CA ASN A 1091 9.46 -32.18 47.27
C ASN A 1091 8.49 -32.27 48.48
N ASP A 1092 7.26 -31.74 48.38
CA ASP A 1092 6.24 -31.73 49.43
C ASP A 1092 6.74 -31.21 50.79
N ARG A 1093 7.47 -30.10 50.80
CA ARG A 1093 8.12 -29.56 52.01
C ARG A 1093 8.17 -28.04 52.06
N ILE A 1094 8.35 -27.51 53.26
CA ILE A 1094 8.62 -26.09 53.53
C ILE A 1094 10.05 -25.95 54.05
N LEU A 1095 10.77 -24.95 53.57
CA LEU A 1095 12.12 -24.62 53.97
C LEU A 1095 12.15 -23.22 54.58
N TYR A 1096 12.87 -23.06 55.68
CA TYR A 1096 13.14 -21.77 56.29
C TYR A 1096 14.62 -21.40 56.15
N PHE A 1097 14.90 -20.22 55.62
CA PHE A 1097 16.23 -19.64 55.51
C PHE A 1097 16.34 -18.43 56.44
N GLU A 1098 17.26 -18.47 57.41
CA GLU A 1098 17.49 -17.34 58.31
C GLU A 1098 17.87 -16.06 57.56
N GLY A 1099 17.46 -14.91 58.08
CA GLY A 1099 17.84 -13.60 57.53
C GLY A 1099 19.35 -13.38 57.58
N VAL A 1100 19.90 -12.75 56.53
CA VAL A 1100 21.30 -12.28 56.57
C VAL A 1100 21.32 -11.02 57.44
N THR A 1101 21.82 -11.13 58.66
CA THR A 1101 22.27 -9.95 59.41
C THR A 1101 23.56 -9.47 58.77
N GLU A 1102 23.64 -8.17 58.42
CA GLU A 1102 24.87 -7.55 57.92
C GLU A 1102 26.07 -7.71 58.86
#